data_AF-A0A1Q7M8B1-F1
#
_entry.id   AF-A0A1Q7M8B1-F1
#
_cell.length_a   1.000
_cell.length_b   1.000
_cell.length_c   1.000
_cell.angle_alpha   90.00
_cell.angle_beta   90.00
_cell.angle_gamma   90.00
#
_symmetry.space_group_name_H-M   'P 1'
#
loop_
_entity.id
_entity.type
_entity.pdbx_description
1 polymer ?
#
loop_
_entity_poly.entity_id
_entity_poly.type
_entity_poly.pdbx_seq_one_letter_code
_entity_poly.pdbx_strand_id
1 'polypeptide(L)'
;GGVSETGADGLLPNEQLAAISTIVHAMTEEQHGVWARDILPCLQRYGLHLIAPDAFDAQQRTAARAHFAQNVFPALTPLAVDPGHPFPHLRNKSINVAVLLRKEGRRRRKDPRDTSLAVVQVPAVLERLVRIPAASGQAFALLEDIIAAFAGDLFPGYAVKQATAFRVTRNWDLDIDEEESEDLLNTVKDELRRRDRGAAVRLELAGDAPAELAQSLAGALKLAEQDIYRVRFPLQPTDLLAFVDADPRPELRVELLQPSVPPELQEASSMCSTIAARDILLHHPYESFDPVVRFIQEAAEDPKVLAIKQTLYRTSGDSPFVQALSRAAENGKQVTVLVEIKARFDEANNIAWARRLEDAGVHVVYGLIGLKTHCKIALVVRREDRIRRYVHLGTGNYNPNTARQYTDGSIFSAREDLADDASALFNLLTGYAEPPQWKRFAVAPFGLQERILALIEREAQRARAGEPARIVAKMNSLVDPAVIRGLYSASTAGVQIDLLVRGICCLRPGIPGVSENIRVLSVVDRFLEHSRIFSFGSSERAEVYVSSADWMPRNFNRRIEVMFPIDDPALRSRVLNDILAVSLADGVKARRLAPDGTYSRAQRSEGAVRSQEHFLRQARRWIDNARRNPPIRPVAAPAAAS
;
A
#
# COMPACT_ATOMS: atom_id res chain seq x y z
N GLY A 1 17.82 -10.46 -27.78
CA GLY A 1 16.69 -10.52 -28.71
C GLY A 1 15.67 -9.51 -28.25
N GLY A 2 15.26 -8.58 -29.11
CA GLY A 2 14.23 -7.61 -28.77
C GLY A 2 12.85 -8.24 -28.88
N VAL A 3 12.02 -8.10 -27.85
CA VAL A 3 10.60 -8.45 -27.93
C VAL A 3 9.93 -7.46 -28.89
N SER A 4 9.33 -7.99 -29.96
CA SER A 4 8.71 -7.20 -31.04
C SER A 4 7.19 -7.11 -30.94
N GLU A 5 6.59 -7.66 -29.89
CA GLU A 5 5.15 -7.59 -29.65
C GLU A 5 4.78 -6.29 -28.94
N THR A 6 3.72 -5.63 -29.45
CA THR A 6 3.16 -4.42 -28.85
C THR A 6 1.96 -4.76 -27.96
N GLY A 7 1.76 -3.98 -26.89
CA GLY A 7 0.56 -4.06 -26.07
C GLY A 7 -0.66 -3.42 -26.74
N ALA A 8 -1.76 -3.29 -25.97
CA ALA A 8 -2.97 -2.59 -26.42
C ALA A 8 -2.77 -1.08 -26.66
N ASP A 9 -1.65 -0.52 -26.20
CA ASP A 9 -1.21 0.85 -26.45
C ASP A 9 -0.47 1.00 -27.80
N GLY A 10 -0.15 -0.10 -28.48
CA GLY A 10 0.54 -0.10 -29.77
C GLY A 10 2.02 0.28 -29.70
N LEU A 11 2.60 0.35 -28.49
CA LEU A 11 4.00 0.73 -28.28
C LEU A 11 4.89 -0.50 -28.14
N LEU A 12 6.09 -0.45 -28.71
CA LEU A 12 7.16 -1.39 -28.41
C LEU A 12 7.68 -1.15 -26.97
N PRO A 13 8.27 -2.16 -26.30
CA PRO A 13 8.76 -2.00 -24.93
C PRO A 13 9.71 -0.81 -24.73
N ASN A 14 10.61 -0.55 -25.69
CA ASN A 14 11.54 0.58 -25.62
C ASN A 14 10.83 1.94 -25.79
N GLU A 15 9.80 1.99 -26.64
CA GLU A 15 8.99 3.20 -26.83
C GLU A 15 8.17 3.49 -25.56
N GLN A 16 7.62 2.45 -24.94
CA GLN A 16 6.91 2.57 -23.67
C GLN A 16 7.85 3.07 -22.55
N LEU A 17 9.08 2.54 -22.44
CA LEU A 17 10.07 3.02 -21.48
C LEU A 17 10.46 4.48 -21.73
N ALA A 18 10.63 4.89 -22.99
CA ALA A 18 10.93 6.29 -23.34
C ALA A 18 9.76 7.23 -22.99
N ALA A 19 8.51 6.80 -23.25
CA ALA A 19 7.32 7.55 -22.87
C ALA A 19 7.19 7.68 -21.35
N ILE A 20 7.43 6.60 -20.59
CA ILE A 20 7.46 6.62 -19.12
C ILE A 20 8.53 7.59 -18.63
N SER A 21 9.76 7.50 -19.15
CA SER A 21 10.86 8.39 -18.75
C SER A 21 10.47 9.86 -18.95
N THR A 22 9.93 10.21 -20.12
CA THR A 22 9.46 11.58 -20.43
C THR A 22 8.44 12.09 -19.40
N ILE A 23 7.45 11.27 -19.05
CA ILE A 23 6.43 11.62 -18.06
C ILE A 23 7.04 11.79 -16.67
N VAL A 24 7.92 10.87 -16.24
CA VAL A 24 8.52 10.91 -14.89
C VAL A 24 9.47 12.12 -14.74
N HIS A 25 10.18 12.51 -15.79
CA HIS A 25 10.97 13.74 -15.81
C HIS A 25 10.09 14.98 -15.63
N ALA A 26 8.99 15.08 -16.38
CA ALA A 26 8.03 16.16 -16.21
C ALA A 26 7.44 16.20 -14.79
N MET A 27 7.11 15.04 -14.21
CA MET A 27 6.64 14.93 -12.84
C MET A 27 7.69 15.38 -11.82
N THR A 28 8.98 15.10 -12.06
CA THR A 28 10.08 15.53 -11.17
C THR A 28 10.24 17.06 -11.20
N GLU A 29 10.09 17.69 -12.38
CA GLU A 29 10.10 19.15 -12.47
C GLU A 29 8.86 19.77 -11.82
N GLU A 30 7.68 19.15 -11.95
CA GLU A 30 6.47 19.59 -11.25
C GLU A 30 6.66 19.52 -9.71
N GLN A 31 7.24 18.44 -9.21
CA GLN A 31 7.57 18.27 -7.79
C GLN A 31 8.53 19.35 -7.28
N HIS A 32 9.55 19.70 -8.07
CA HIS A 32 10.42 20.83 -7.77
C HIS A 32 9.62 22.14 -7.71
N GLY A 33 8.73 22.39 -8.68
CA GLY A 33 7.87 23.56 -8.68
C GLY A 33 7.00 23.68 -7.43
N VAL A 34 6.36 22.58 -7.02
CA VAL A 34 5.55 22.52 -5.79
C VAL A 34 6.40 22.75 -4.54
N TRP A 35 7.59 22.14 -4.47
CA TRP A 35 8.51 22.33 -3.36
C TRP A 35 8.92 23.81 -3.23
N ALA A 36 9.39 24.41 -4.31
CA ALA A 36 9.95 25.75 -4.31
C ALA A 36 8.90 26.86 -4.13
N ARG A 37 7.72 26.73 -4.74
CA ARG A 37 6.69 27.78 -4.74
C ARG A 37 5.68 27.64 -3.62
N ASP A 38 5.39 26.42 -3.18
CA ASP A 38 4.31 26.17 -2.22
C ASP A 38 4.86 25.69 -0.87
N ILE A 39 5.56 24.55 -0.85
CA ILE A 39 5.92 23.87 0.42
C ILE A 39 6.97 24.64 1.20
N LEU A 40 8.11 24.97 0.59
CA LEU A 40 9.22 25.63 1.27
C LEU A 40 8.81 27.03 1.81
N PRO A 41 8.13 27.90 1.05
CA PRO A 41 7.62 29.16 1.59
C PRO A 41 6.62 28.98 2.73
N CYS A 42 5.75 27.97 2.67
CA CYS A 42 4.82 27.66 3.76
C CYS A 42 5.57 27.25 5.04
N LEU A 43 6.56 26.35 4.94
CA LEU A 43 7.39 25.94 6.07
C LEU A 43 8.08 27.16 6.71
N GLN A 44 8.66 28.02 5.89
CA GLN A 44 9.32 29.26 6.35
C GLN A 44 8.35 30.21 7.06
N ARG A 45 7.13 30.39 6.53
CA ARG A 45 6.08 31.21 7.18
C ARG A 45 5.72 30.70 8.57
N TYR A 46 5.79 29.39 8.78
CA TYR A 46 5.57 28.78 10.08
C TYR A 46 6.84 28.71 10.95
N GLY A 47 7.98 29.26 10.50
CA GLY A 47 9.24 29.29 11.26
C GLY A 47 10.03 27.97 11.21
N LEU A 48 9.79 27.15 10.19
CA LEU A 48 10.58 25.95 9.89
C LEU A 48 11.48 26.24 8.68
N HIS A 49 12.80 26.24 8.90
CA HIS A 49 13.79 26.59 7.90
C HIS A 49 14.64 25.37 7.55
N LEU A 50 14.73 25.04 6.25
CA LEU A 50 15.73 24.13 5.72
C LEU A 50 16.82 24.96 5.04
N ILE A 51 18.03 24.97 5.60
CA ILE A 51 19.13 25.84 5.18
C ILE A 51 20.22 24.98 4.55
N ALA A 52 20.60 25.33 3.32
CA ALA A 52 21.72 24.71 2.64
C ALA A 52 23.07 25.23 3.19
N PRO A 53 24.14 24.44 3.18
CA PRO A 53 25.45 24.85 3.71
C PRO A 53 26.02 26.15 3.14
N ASP A 54 25.73 26.46 1.88
CA ASP A 54 26.16 27.71 1.23
C ASP A 54 25.48 28.96 1.80
N ALA A 55 24.31 28.79 2.42
CA ALA A 55 23.55 29.86 3.07
C ALA A 55 23.80 29.95 4.59
N PHE A 56 24.71 29.13 5.15
CA PHE A 56 25.03 29.20 6.57
C PHE A 56 25.72 30.51 6.95
N ASP A 57 25.25 31.12 8.04
CA ASP A 57 26.02 32.13 8.75
C ASP A 57 27.22 31.51 9.50
N ALA A 58 28.02 32.36 10.15
CA ALA A 58 29.22 31.91 10.87
C ALA A 58 28.90 30.96 12.04
N GLN A 59 27.81 31.20 12.76
CA GLN A 59 27.42 30.39 13.92
C GLN A 59 26.92 29.00 13.46
N GLN A 60 26.08 28.98 12.43
CA GLN A 60 25.57 27.78 11.79
C GLN A 60 26.69 26.93 11.20
N ARG A 61 27.63 27.55 10.50
CA ARG A 61 28.79 26.86 9.91
C ARG A 61 29.68 26.23 10.98
N THR A 62 29.94 26.93 12.09
CA THR A 62 30.70 26.38 13.22
C THR A 62 29.96 25.22 13.88
N ALA A 63 28.65 25.36 14.11
CA ALA A 63 27.84 24.29 14.70
C ALA A 63 27.79 23.05 13.80
N ALA A 64 27.58 23.24 12.49
CA ALA A 64 27.57 22.15 11.52
C ALA A 64 28.94 21.45 11.42
N ARG A 65 30.05 22.20 11.43
CA ARG A 65 31.41 21.63 11.44
C ARG A 65 31.68 20.81 12.71
N ALA A 66 31.28 21.33 13.88
CA ALA A 66 31.41 20.61 15.14
C ALA A 66 30.58 19.33 15.16
N HIS A 67 29.33 19.40 14.70
CA HIS A 67 28.46 18.24 14.57
C HIS A 67 29.06 17.18 13.63
N PHE A 68 29.53 17.61 12.46
CA PHE A 68 30.21 16.74 11.49
C PHE A 68 31.42 16.04 12.11
N ALA A 69 32.35 16.79 12.70
CA ALA A 69 33.58 16.23 13.25
C ALA A 69 33.35 15.26 14.42
N GLN A 70 32.39 15.55 15.29
CA GLN A 70 32.16 14.79 16.53
C GLN A 70 31.20 13.61 16.36
N ASN A 71 30.17 13.75 15.52
CA ASN A 71 29.06 12.80 15.45
C ASN A 71 28.96 12.07 14.11
N VAL A 72 29.44 12.66 13.03
CA VAL A 72 29.26 12.12 11.66
C VAL A 72 30.54 11.49 11.15
N PHE A 73 31.63 12.25 11.11
CA PHE A 73 32.93 11.84 10.58
C PHE A 73 33.43 10.48 11.09
N PRO A 74 33.35 10.16 12.41
CA PRO A 74 33.80 8.86 12.92
C PRO A 74 33.03 7.65 12.37
N ALA A 75 31.83 7.87 11.83
CA ALA A 75 30.97 6.84 11.26
C ALA A 75 31.06 6.74 9.73
N LEU A 76 31.86 7.59 9.07
CA LEU A 76 31.99 7.62 7.62
C LEU A 76 33.19 6.79 7.14
N THR A 77 32.95 6.04 6.07
CA THR A 77 34.01 5.33 5.34
C THR A 77 33.98 5.77 3.87
N PRO A 78 35.01 6.48 3.38
CA PRO A 78 35.10 6.84 1.97
C PRO A 78 35.49 5.63 1.12
N LEU A 79 34.81 5.46 -0.02
CA LEU A 79 35.03 4.36 -0.97
C LEU A 79 35.54 4.92 -2.29
N ALA A 80 36.81 4.68 -2.62
CA ALA A 80 37.38 5.07 -3.91
C ALA A 80 36.83 4.20 -5.05
N VAL A 81 36.68 4.78 -6.25
CA VAL A 81 36.26 4.09 -7.47
C VAL A 81 37.34 4.24 -8.54
N ASP A 82 37.99 3.12 -8.87
CA ASP A 82 39.07 3.02 -9.84
C ASP A 82 39.13 1.59 -10.45
N PRO A 83 40.02 1.28 -11.42
CA PRO A 83 40.10 -0.05 -12.02
C PRO A 83 40.36 -1.22 -11.05
N GLY A 84 41.01 -0.95 -9.91
CA GLY A 84 41.23 -1.92 -8.83
C GLY A 84 40.10 -1.94 -7.79
N HIS A 85 39.32 -0.86 -7.69
CA HIS A 85 38.18 -0.72 -6.79
C HIS A 85 36.92 -0.38 -7.60
N PRO A 86 36.15 -1.39 -8.08
CA PRO A 86 34.95 -1.14 -8.86
C PRO A 86 33.92 -0.38 -8.03
N PHE A 87 32.95 0.25 -8.72
CA PHE A 87 31.91 1.03 -8.07
C PHE A 87 31.23 0.22 -6.95
N PRO A 88 31.16 0.77 -5.71
CA PRO A 88 30.72 0.00 -4.56
C PRO A 88 29.26 -0.42 -4.69
N HIS A 89 28.92 -1.54 -4.06
CA HIS A 89 27.55 -1.98 -3.99
C HIS A 89 26.76 -1.13 -2.97
N LEU A 90 26.00 -0.16 -3.47
CA LEU A 90 25.16 0.71 -2.65
C LEU A 90 23.78 0.09 -2.46
N ARG A 91 23.27 0.14 -1.22
CA ARG A 91 21.93 -0.29 -0.86
C ARG A 91 20.91 0.48 -1.70
N ASN A 92 19.90 -0.22 -2.22
CA ASN A 92 18.86 0.41 -3.04
C ASN A 92 18.20 1.57 -2.30
N LYS A 93 18.03 2.69 -3.00
CA LYS A 93 17.41 3.92 -2.51
C LYS A 93 18.10 4.54 -1.28
N SER A 94 19.31 4.14 -0.91
CA SER A 94 20.09 4.84 0.11
C SER A 94 20.60 6.18 -0.43
N ILE A 95 20.78 7.14 0.47
CA ILE A 95 21.41 8.42 0.16
C ILE A 95 22.93 8.26 0.31
N ASN A 96 23.67 8.78 -0.66
CA ASN A 96 25.12 8.71 -0.72
C ASN A 96 25.64 10.07 -1.21
N VAL A 97 26.92 10.35 -0.98
CA VAL A 97 27.62 11.53 -1.50
C VAL A 97 28.69 11.06 -2.45
N ALA A 98 28.65 11.53 -3.70
CA ALA A 98 29.69 11.32 -4.69
C ALA A 98 30.67 12.48 -4.62
N VAL A 99 31.96 12.18 -4.66
CA VAL A 99 33.03 13.17 -4.55
C VAL A 99 33.99 12.99 -5.72
N LEU A 100 34.18 14.05 -6.50
CA LEU A 100 35.25 14.12 -7.50
C LEU A 100 36.50 14.72 -6.86
N LEU A 101 37.58 13.96 -6.91
CA LEU A 101 38.85 14.25 -6.28
C LEU A 101 39.92 14.52 -7.33
N ARG A 102 40.86 15.40 -7.00
CA ARG A 102 42.08 15.61 -7.76
C ARG A 102 43.28 15.46 -6.83
N LYS A 103 44.23 14.60 -7.17
CA LYS A 103 45.42 14.38 -6.35
C LYS A 103 46.29 15.62 -6.28
N GLU A 104 46.76 15.97 -5.09
CA GLU A 104 47.68 17.09 -4.89
C GLU A 104 49.15 16.64 -5.12
N GLY A 105 49.95 17.44 -5.83
CA GLY A 105 51.42 17.33 -5.76
C GLY A 105 52.20 16.49 -6.79
N ARG A 106 51.71 16.18 -8.01
CA ARG A 106 52.58 15.64 -9.10
C ARG A 106 52.73 16.60 -10.29
N ARG A 107 53.98 17.01 -10.58
CA ARG A 107 54.44 17.82 -11.74
C ARG A 107 54.37 17.09 -13.11
N ARG A 108 53.61 16.01 -13.28
CA ARG A 108 53.38 15.44 -14.62
C ARG A 108 52.22 16.18 -15.27
N ARG A 109 52.34 16.39 -16.59
CA ARG A 109 51.44 17.18 -17.45
C ARG A 109 50.00 17.17 -16.92
N LYS A 110 49.42 18.38 -16.76
CA LYS A 110 48.01 18.62 -16.47
C LYS A 110 47.15 17.89 -17.51
N ASP A 111 46.87 16.62 -17.31
CA ASP A 111 45.84 15.91 -18.06
C ASP A 111 44.51 16.23 -17.38
N PRO A 112 43.53 16.82 -18.08
CA PRO A 112 42.18 17.05 -17.56
C PRO A 112 41.48 15.77 -17.06
N ARG A 113 42.04 14.59 -17.35
CA ARG A 113 41.50 13.26 -17.01
C ARG A 113 41.94 12.71 -15.64
N ASP A 114 42.73 13.43 -14.85
CA ASP A 114 43.25 12.93 -13.56
C ASP A 114 42.27 13.18 -12.38
N THR A 115 40.98 12.90 -12.61
CA THR A 115 39.92 12.98 -11.59
C THR A 115 39.55 11.60 -11.11
N SER A 116 39.54 11.39 -9.80
CA SER A 116 39.10 10.14 -9.17
C SER A 116 37.70 10.32 -8.59
N LEU A 117 36.85 9.32 -8.76
CA LEU A 117 35.53 9.29 -8.13
C LEU A 117 35.65 8.57 -6.79
N ALA A 118 35.02 9.12 -5.76
CA ALA A 118 34.80 8.45 -4.49
C ALA A 118 33.32 8.54 -4.10
N VAL A 119 32.88 7.61 -3.27
CA VAL A 119 31.53 7.55 -2.72
C VAL A 119 31.60 7.48 -1.20
N VAL A 120 30.77 8.26 -0.52
CA VAL A 120 30.58 8.24 0.92
C VAL A 120 29.13 7.88 1.19
N GLN A 121 28.88 6.80 1.94
CA GLN A 121 27.50 6.41 2.28
C GLN A 121 26.99 7.26 3.44
N VAL A 122 25.76 7.77 3.34
CA VAL A 122 25.13 8.49 4.45
C VAL A 122 24.56 7.45 5.43
N PRO A 123 25.04 7.37 6.68
CA PRO A 123 24.59 6.33 7.61
C PRO A 123 23.12 6.52 8.01
N ALA A 124 22.28 5.53 7.72
CA ALA A 124 20.84 5.58 8.03
C ALA A 124 20.50 5.56 9.54
N VAL A 125 21.48 5.23 10.38
CA VAL A 125 21.40 5.28 11.85
C VAL A 125 21.44 6.70 12.39
N LEU A 126 22.02 7.64 11.62
CA LEU A 126 22.09 9.05 12.02
C LEU A 126 20.83 9.80 11.58
N GLU A 127 20.45 10.81 12.36
CA GLU A 127 19.33 11.69 12.01
C GLU A 127 19.66 12.48 10.74
N ARG A 128 18.82 12.34 9.72
CA ARG A 128 19.01 13.02 8.44
C ARG A 128 18.74 14.53 8.52
N LEU A 129 17.81 14.96 9.36
CA LEU A 129 17.50 16.37 9.62
C LEU A 129 18.32 16.86 10.81
N VAL A 130 19.45 17.50 10.54
CA VAL A 130 20.35 18.01 11.57
C VAL A 130 19.89 19.39 12.00
N ARG A 131 19.59 19.56 13.29
CA ARG A 131 19.25 20.87 13.88
C ARG A 131 20.48 21.78 13.86
N ILE A 132 20.30 23.02 13.43
CA ILE A 132 21.33 24.06 13.44
C ILE A 132 20.81 25.32 14.17
N PRO A 133 21.70 26.18 14.69
CA PRO A 133 21.30 27.44 15.32
C PRO A 133 20.38 28.27 14.42
N ALA A 134 19.30 28.79 15.00
CA ALA A 134 18.33 29.65 14.32
C ALA A 134 18.12 30.92 15.14
N ALA A 135 18.03 32.08 14.47
CA ALA A 135 17.67 33.35 15.12
C ALA A 135 16.22 33.35 15.63
N SER A 136 15.32 32.64 14.93
CA SER A 136 13.93 32.44 15.31
C SER A 136 13.41 31.14 14.71
N GLY A 137 12.43 30.50 15.36
CA GLY A 137 11.86 29.25 14.89
C GLY A 137 12.83 28.06 15.01
N GLN A 138 12.77 27.14 14.06
CA GLN A 138 13.66 25.98 13.99
C GLN A 138 14.37 25.96 12.63
N ALA A 139 15.69 25.74 12.64
CA ALA A 139 16.48 25.57 11.43
C ALA A 139 17.11 24.19 11.38
N PHE A 140 17.11 23.61 10.19
CA PHE A 140 17.64 22.29 9.91
C PHE A 140 18.51 22.33 8.65
N ALA A 141 19.45 21.40 8.57
CA ALA A 141 20.20 21.09 7.36
C ALA A 141 20.13 19.58 7.09
N LEU A 142 20.24 19.20 5.82
CA LEU A 142 20.30 17.79 5.45
C LEU A 142 21.70 17.25 5.78
N LEU A 143 21.75 16.05 6.38
CA LEU A 143 23.00 15.38 6.73
C LEU A 143 23.88 15.16 5.50
N GLU A 144 23.30 14.77 4.37
CA GLU A 144 24.04 14.59 3.11
C GLU A 144 24.71 15.88 2.62
N ASP A 145 24.10 17.04 2.83
CA ASP A 145 24.64 18.33 2.42
C ASP A 145 25.79 18.75 3.34
N ILE A 146 25.66 18.50 4.65
CA ILE A 146 26.75 18.70 5.62
C ILE A 146 27.96 17.81 5.27
N ILE A 147 27.72 16.53 4.94
CA ILE A 147 28.79 15.60 4.53
C ILE A 147 29.46 16.10 3.25
N ALA A 148 28.69 16.54 2.25
CA ALA A 148 29.23 17.08 1.01
C ALA A 148 30.08 18.35 1.26
N ALA A 149 29.60 19.28 2.09
CA ALA A 149 30.29 20.53 2.41
C ALA A 149 31.63 20.33 3.13
N PHE A 150 31.76 19.28 3.94
CA PHE A 150 32.99 18.95 4.68
C PHE A 150 33.72 17.71 4.16
N ALA A 151 33.40 17.26 2.94
CA ALA A 151 33.97 16.04 2.37
C ALA A 151 35.50 16.07 2.27
N GLY A 152 36.12 17.25 2.21
CA GLY A 152 37.58 17.40 2.16
C GLY A 152 38.31 16.73 3.32
N ASP A 153 37.72 16.70 4.51
CA ASP A 153 38.31 16.08 5.70
C ASP A 153 38.50 14.56 5.53
N LEU A 154 37.73 13.91 4.64
CA LEU A 154 37.78 12.47 4.38
C LEU A 154 38.89 12.07 3.39
N PHE A 155 39.49 13.03 2.68
CA PHE A 155 40.41 12.75 1.56
C PHE A 155 41.74 13.52 1.67
N PRO A 156 42.56 13.27 2.70
CA PRO A 156 43.86 13.93 2.85
C PRO A 156 44.76 13.68 1.62
N GLY A 157 45.39 14.74 1.11
CA GLY A 157 46.23 14.69 -0.10
C GLY A 157 45.47 14.77 -1.44
N TYR A 158 44.16 15.01 -1.39
CA TYR A 158 43.33 15.26 -2.56
C TYR A 158 42.54 16.56 -2.38
N ALA A 159 42.46 17.35 -3.46
CA ALA A 159 41.54 18.46 -3.55
C ALA A 159 40.16 17.95 -3.97
N VAL A 160 39.13 18.24 -3.17
CA VAL A 160 37.74 18.02 -3.56
C VAL A 160 37.37 19.03 -4.64
N LYS A 161 37.11 18.54 -5.86
CA LYS A 161 36.62 19.36 -6.97
C LYS A 161 35.14 19.65 -6.77
N GLN A 162 34.37 18.60 -6.50
CA GLN A 162 32.91 18.61 -6.38
C GLN A 162 32.46 17.51 -5.41
N ALA A 163 31.40 17.76 -4.65
CA ALA A 163 30.72 16.77 -3.83
C ALA A 163 29.21 16.96 -3.98
N THR A 164 28.47 15.88 -4.26
CA THR A 164 27.03 15.96 -4.48
C THR A 164 26.31 14.74 -3.93
N ALA A 165 25.20 14.97 -3.23
CA ALA A 165 24.30 13.92 -2.81
C ALA A 165 23.62 13.24 -4.02
N PHE A 166 23.45 11.93 -3.93
CA PHE A 166 22.79 11.11 -4.93
C PHE A 166 22.11 9.88 -4.32
N ARG A 167 21.18 9.31 -5.08
CA ARG A 167 20.40 8.13 -4.72
C ARG A 167 20.21 7.25 -5.95
N VAL A 168 20.33 5.93 -5.79
CA VAL A 168 20.18 4.97 -6.88
C VAL A 168 18.95 4.11 -6.62
N THR A 169 18.06 3.99 -7.60
CA THR A 169 17.02 2.96 -7.61
C THR A 169 17.46 1.78 -8.45
N ARG A 170 17.28 0.58 -7.93
CA ARG A 170 17.62 -0.71 -8.55
C ARG A 170 16.37 -1.56 -8.78
N ASN A 171 16.45 -2.45 -9.77
CA ASN A 171 15.46 -3.50 -9.95
C ASN A 171 15.37 -4.33 -8.66
N TRP A 172 14.14 -4.61 -8.23
CA TRP A 172 13.82 -5.19 -6.92
C TRP A 172 12.83 -6.34 -7.01
N ASP A 173 12.60 -6.89 -8.22
CA ASP A 173 11.77 -8.08 -8.37
C ASP A 173 12.54 -9.34 -7.92
N LEU A 174 11.81 -10.30 -7.37
CA LEU A 174 12.33 -11.61 -6.98
C LEU A 174 11.82 -12.62 -8.01
N ASP A 175 12.74 -13.29 -8.70
CA ASP A 175 12.41 -14.44 -9.55
C ASP A 175 12.79 -15.69 -8.76
N ILE A 176 11.78 -16.44 -8.29
CA ILE A 176 11.97 -17.62 -7.45
C ILE A 176 11.27 -18.76 -8.16
N ASP A 177 12.04 -19.76 -8.57
CA ASP A 177 11.51 -21.04 -9.03
C ASP A 177 10.97 -21.82 -7.83
N GLU A 178 9.66 -22.07 -7.83
CA GLU A 178 8.98 -22.80 -6.75
C GLU A 178 8.99 -24.31 -6.99
N GLU A 179 9.18 -24.77 -8.24
CA GLU A 179 9.04 -26.17 -8.62
C GLU A 179 10.31 -26.98 -8.28
N GLU A 180 11.47 -26.33 -8.29
CA GLU A 180 12.77 -26.97 -8.03
C GLU A 180 13.22 -26.91 -6.55
N SER A 181 12.44 -26.32 -5.64
CA SER A 181 12.87 -26.02 -4.27
C SER A 181 12.23 -26.94 -3.22
N GLU A 182 13.04 -27.77 -2.55
CA GLU A 182 12.59 -28.57 -1.39
C GLU A 182 12.38 -27.72 -0.12
N ASP A 183 12.99 -26.53 -0.03
CA ASP A 183 12.86 -25.58 1.09
C ASP A 183 12.66 -24.15 0.58
N LEU A 184 11.39 -23.80 0.40
CA LEU A 184 10.95 -22.49 -0.08
C LEU A 184 11.42 -21.36 0.84
N LEU A 185 11.44 -21.56 2.16
CA LEU A 185 11.84 -20.52 3.12
C LEU A 185 13.32 -20.15 2.95
N ASN A 186 14.19 -21.13 2.82
CA ASN A 186 15.61 -20.88 2.63
C ASN A 186 15.91 -20.29 1.24
N THR A 187 15.21 -20.75 0.20
CA THR A 187 15.34 -20.19 -1.16
C THR A 187 14.93 -18.72 -1.20
N VAL A 188 13.81 -18.34 -0.55
CA VAL A 188 13.41 -16.93 -0.44
C VAL A 188 14.47 -16.09 0.28
N LYS A 189 15.10 -16.61 1.34
CA LYS A 189 16.16 -15.86 2.06
C LYS A 189 17.38 -15.60 1.19
N ASP A 190 17.80 -16.57 0.40
CA ASP A 190 18.96 -16.42 -0.48
C ASP A 190 18.66 -15.45 -1.62
N GLU A 191 17.45 -15.50 -2.19
CA GLU A 191 17.02 -14.53 -3.20
C GLU A 191 16.82 -13.13 -2.61
N LEU A 192 16.39 -12.98 -1.35
CA LEU A 192 16.36 -11.69 -0.66
C LEU A 192 17.77 -11.06 -0.56
N ARG A 193 18.81 -11.87 -0.34
CA ARG A 193 20.21 -11.39 -0.32
C ARG A 193 20.71 -11.03 -1.72
N ARG A 194 20.28 -11.76 -2.77
CA ARG A 194 20.61 -11.46 -4.17
C ARG A 194 19.89 -10.21 -4.67
N ARG A 195 18.65 -9.96 -4.22
CA ARG A 195 17.81 -8.81 -4.59
C ARG A 195 18.48 -7.46 -4.36
N ASP A 196 19.24 -7.33 -3.28
CA ASP A 196 19.98 -6.09 -2.99
C ASP A 196 20.95 -5.74 -4.14
N ARG A 197 21.39 -6.74 -4.92
CA ARG A 197 22.33 -6.64 -6.06
C ARG A 197 21.70 -6.36 -7.42
N GLY A 198 20.42 -6.01 -7.49
CA GLY A 198 19.74 -5.70 -8.75
C GLY A 198 20.41 -4.59 -9.58
N ALA A 199 20.21 -4.63 -10.90
CA ALA A 199 20.72 -3.61 -11.83
C ALA A 199 20.16 -2.22 -11.47
N ALA A 200 20.97 -1.17 -11.64
CA ALA A 200 20.49 0.20 -11.49
C ALA A 200 19.52 0.54 -12.63
N VAL A 201 18.45 1.28 -12.30
CA VAL A 201 17.43 1.70 -13.26
C VAL A 201 17.14 3.20 -13.20
N ARG A 202 17.62 3.89 -12.15
CA ARG A 202 17.45 5.33 -11.98
C ARG A 202 18.54 5.90 -11.10
N LEU A 203 19.10 7.04 -11.50
CA LEU A 203 20.02 7.85 -10.71
C LEU A 203 19.36 9.19 -10.41
N GLU A 204 19.18 9.51 -9.14
CA GLU A 204 18.70 10.81 -8.66
C GLU A 204 19.87 11.59 -8.07
N LEU A 205 20.07 12.83 -8.49
CA LEU A 205 21.18 13.71 -8.10
C LEU A 205 20.65 15.02 -7.55
N ALA A 206 21.33 15.65 -6.61
CA ALA A 206 21.02 17.05 -6.27
C ALA A 206 21.13 17.94 -7.52
N GLY A 207 20.25 18.93 -7.65
CA GLY A 207 20.05 19.66 -8.91
C GLY A 207 21.24 20.49 -9.40
N ASP A 208 22.16 20.82 -8.49
CA ASP A 208 23.43 21.50 -8.73
C ASP A 208 24.58 20.54 -9.12
N ALA A 209 24.32 19.22 -9.18
CA ALA A 209 25.30 18.22 -9.57
C ALA A 209 25.97 18.55 -10.91
N PRO A 210 27.30 18.68 -10.97
CA PRO A 210 27.95 19.01 -12.23
C PRO A 210 27.89 17.85 -13.24
N ALA A 211 27.86 18.18 -14.54
CA ALA A 211 27.67 17.20 -15.61
C ALA A 211 28.73 16.08 -15.61
N GLU A 212 29.98 16.42 -15.31
CA GLU A 212 31.10 15.48 -15.24
C GLU A 212 30.91 14.41 -14.15
N LEU A 213 30.43 14.82 -12.97
CA LEU A 213 30.12 13.91 -11.86
C LEU A 213 28.94 13.01 -12.22
N ALA A 214 27.88 13.59 -12.79
CA ALA A 214 26.69 12.85 -13.23
C ALA A 214 27.03 11.77 -14.27
N GLN A 215 27.83 12.11 -15.29
CA GLN A 215 28.27 11.17 -16.32
C GLN A 215 29.19 10.08 -15.76
N SER A 216 30.07 10.44 -14.82
CA SER A 216 30.94 9.46 -14.15
C SER A 216 30.13 8.42 -13.36
N LEU A 217 29.10 8.87 -12.63
CA LEU A 217 28.17 7.98 -11.93
C LEU A 217 27.32 7.14 -12.89
N ALA A 218 26.77 7.75 -13.94
CA ALA A 218 25.96 7.05 -14.93
C ALA A 218 26.76 5.96 -15.65
N GLY A 219 28.00 6.25 -16.05
CA GLY A 219 28.91 5.28 -16.66
C GLY A 219 29.23 4.11 -15.72
N ALA A 220 29.54 4.41 -14.45
CA ALA A 220 29.80 3.39 -13.43
C ALA A 220 28.58 2.49 -13.14
N LEU A 221 27.37 3.06 -13.22
CA LEU A 221 26.10 2.37 -12.99
C LEU A 221 25.48 1.76 -14.25
N LYS A 222 26.08 1.99 -15.44
CA LYS A 222 25.57 1.58 -16.76
C LYS A 222 24.17 2.14 -17.06
N LEU A 223 23.96 3.41 -16.73
CA LEU A 223 22.71 4.13 -16.95
C LEU A 223 22.82 5.06 -18.17
N ALA A 224 21.72 5.25 -18.89
CA ALA A 224 21.62 6.22 -19.97
C ALA A 224 21.21 7.61 -19.43
N GLU A 225 21.36 8.66 -20.25
CA GLU A 225 21.01 10.04 -19.85
C GLU A 225 19.56 10.18 -19.37
N GLN A 226 18.64 9.47 -20.03
CA GLN A 226 17.22 9.44 -19.68
C GLN A 226 16.91 8.82 -18.30
N ASP A 227 17.88 8.11 -17.70
CA ASP A 227 17.76 7.50 -16.37
C ASP A 227 18.31 8.41 -15.26
N ILE A 228 18.85 9.60 -15.62
CA ILE A 228 19.45 10.58 -14.71
C ILE A 228 18.46 11.69 -14.39
N TYR A 229 18.04 11.77 -13.13
CA TYR A 229 17.06 12.73 -12.62
C TYR A 229 17.76 13.77 -11.74
N ARG A 230 17.66 15.03 -12.12
CA ARG A 230 18.22 16.16 -11.36
C ARG A 230 17.14 16.74 -10.45
N VAL A 231 17.34 16.59 -9.15
CA VAL A 231 16.34 16.84 -8.11
C VAL A 231 16.68 18.11 -7.36
N ARG A 232 15.80 19.12 -7.42
CA ARG A 232 15.96 20.43 -6.74
C ARG A 232 15.10 20.54 -5.47
N PHE A 233 14.85 19.39 -4.86
CA PHE A 233 14.18 19.20 -3.58
C PHE A 233 14.88 18.05 -2.85
N PRO A 234 14.62 17.80 -1.56
CA PRO A 234 15.31 16.73 -0.83
C PRO A 234 15.12 15.36 -1.49
N LEU A 235 16.22 14.62 -1.77
CA LEU A 235 16.24 13.35 -2.53
C LEU A 235 15.29 12.25 -2.01
N GLN A 236 14.89 12.33 -0.74
CA GLN A 236 13.89 11.46 -0.14
C GLN A 236 12.87 12.32 0.62
N PRO A 237 11.81 12.81 -0.06
CA PRO A 237 10.84 13.72 0.53
C PRO A 237 10.05 13.13 1.71
N THR A 238 9.96 11.79 1.80
CA THR A 238 9.26 11.11 2.90
C THR A 238 9.87 11.39 4.26
N ASP A 239 11.18 11.66 4.32
CA ASP A 239 11.86 11.93 5.60
C ASP A 239 11.53 13.33 6.12
N LEU A 240 10.97 14.20 5.28
CA LEU A 240 10.47 15.52 5.69
C LEU A 240 9.24 15.39 6.62
N LEU A 241 8.64 14.20 6.74
CA LEU A 241 7.62 13.94 7.76
C LEU A 241 8.15 14.15 9.18
N ALA A 242 9.47 14.03 9.41
CA ALA A 242 10.06 14.38 10.69
C ALA A 242 9.88 15.87 11.08
N PHE A 243 9.64 16.77 10.11
CA PHE A 243 9.21 18.15 10.44
C PHE A 243 7.84 18.19 11.10
N VAL A 244 6.92 17.32 10.69
CA VAL A 244 5.58 17.21 11.28
C VAL A 244 5.71 16.79 12.74
N ASP A 245 6.60 15.83 13.03
CA ASP A 245 6.85 15.37 14.40
C ASP A 245 7.56 16.42 15.26
N ALA A 246 8.48 17.19 14.68
CA ALA A 246 9.21 18.27 15.36
C ALA A 246 8.33 19.51 15.67
N ASP A 247 7.16 19.63 15.04
CA ASP A 247 6.24 20.73 15.23
C ASP A 247 5.02 20.31 16.08
N PRO A 248 4.88 20.82 17.32
CA PRO A 248 3.80 20.43 18.21
C PRO A 248 2.46 21.09 17.89
N ARG A 249 2.39 22.03 16.93
CA ARG A 249 1.18 22.84 16.67
C ARG A 249 0.04 21.98 16.10
N PRO A 250 -1.10 21.86 16.80
CA PRO A 250 -2.22 21.02 16.37
C PRO A 250 -2.92 21.53 15.12
N GLU A 251 -2.94 22.84 14.87
CA GLU A 251 -3.58 23.46 13.70
C GLU A 251 -2.89 23.12 12.37
N LEU A 252 -1.64 22.66 12.41
CA LEU A 252 -0.88 22.20 11.26
C LEU A 252 -1.03 20.70 11.00
N ARG A 253 -1.72 19.99 11.91
CA ARG A 253 -1.91 18.54 11.84
C ARG A 253 -3.31 18.21 11.34
N VAL A 254 -3.40 17.13 10.58
CA VAL A 254 -4.70 16.53 10.28
C VAL A 254 -5.34 16.04 11.58
N GLU A 255 -6.64 16.24 11.72
CA GLU A 255 -7.36 15.75 12.89
C GLU A 255 -7.18 14.24 13.05
N LEU A 256 -6.90 13.79 14.28
CA LEU A 256 -6.70 12.37 14.56
C LEU A 256 -7.96 11.58 14.20
N LEU A 257 -7.75 10.42 13.57
CA LEU A 257 -8.83 9.48 13.32
C LEU A 257 -9.32 8.92 14.66
N GLN A 258 -10.60 9.11 14.96
CA GLN A 258 -11.30 8.42 16.04
C GLN A 258 -12.28 7.45 15.39
N PRO A 259 -11.90 6.17 15.23
CA PRO A 259 -12.79 5.19 14.62
C PRO A 259 -13.94 4.85 15.58
N SER A 260 -15.16 4.72 15.07
CA SER A 260 -16.31 4.28 15.84
C SER A 260 -16.33 2.76 15.97
N VAL A 261 -16.76 2.22 17.11
CA VAL A 261 -17.12 0.81 17.22
C VAL A 261 -18.64 0.72 17.07
N PRO A 262 -19.18 -0.14 16.18
CA PRO A 262 -20.62 -0.34 16.11
C PRO A 262 -21.20 -0.70 17.49
N PRO A 263 -22.33 -0.11 17.93
CA PRO A 263 -22.86 -0.32 19.28
C PRO A 263 -23.02 -1.79 19.66
N GLU A 264 -23.49 -2.61 18.72
CA GLU A 264 -23.63 -4.06 18.90
C GLU A 264 -22.33 -4.79 19.24
N LEU A 265 -21.17 -4.30 18.74
CA LEU A 265 -19.85 -4.87 19.02
C LEU A 265 -19.20 -4.27 20.26
N GLN A 266 -19.56 -3.03 20.61
CA GLN A 266 -19.05 -2.36 21.81
C GLN A 266 -19.64 -2.97 23.09
N GLU A 267 -20.93 -3.33 23.04
CA GLU A 267 -21.67 -3.89 24.18
C GLU A 267 -21.64 -5.43 24.21
N ALA A 268 -21.16 -6.06 23.13
CA ALA A 268 -21.05 -7.50 23.02
C ALA A 268 -20.26 -8.07 24.21
N SER A 269 -20.88 -8.95 24.98
CA SER A 269 -20.17 -9.80 25.96
C SER A 269 -19.38 -10.92 25.28
N SER A 270 -19.79 -11.31 24.06
CA SER A 270 -19.09 -12.27 23.22
C SER A 270 -19.25 -11.90 21.74
N MET A 271 -18.14 -11.95 21.01
CA MET A 271 -18.13 -11.78 19.56
C MET A 271 -18.96 -12.86 18.87
N CYS A 272 -18.77 -14.13 19.25
CA CYS A 272 -19.50 -15.25 18.63
C CYS A 272 -21.02 -15.11 18.80
N SER A 273 -21.52 -14.75 19.99
CA SER A 273 -22.97 -14.57 20.18
C SER A 273 -23.55 -13.42 19.36
N THR A 274 -22.77 -12.36 19.16
CA THR A 274 -23.20 -11.19 18.40
C THR A 274 -23.25 -11.50 16.90
N ILE A 275 -22.22 -12.17 16.38
CA ILE A 275 -22.15 -12.64 14.99
C ILE A 275 -23.21 -13.73 14.72
N ALA A 276 -23.54 -14.53 15.73
CA ALA A 276 -24.60 -15.53 15.64
C ALA A 276 -26.00 -14.93 15.42
N ALA A 277 -26.23 -13.70 15.90
CA ALA A 277 -27.53 -13.04 15.83
C ALA A 277 -27.77 -12.39 14.46
N ARG A 278 -26.73 -11.79 13.87
CA ARG A 278 -26.79 -11.18 12.54
C ARG A 278 -25.42 -10.99 11.91
N ASP A 279 -25.41 -10.81 10.60
CA ASP A 279 -24.24 -10.37 9.87
C ASP A 279 -23.87 -8.93 10.25
N ILE A 280 -22.58 -8.62 10.31
CA ILE A 280 -22.07 -7.30 10.75
C ILE A 280 -21.04 -6.80 9.74
N LEU A 281 -21.31 -5.64 9.13
CA LEU A 281 -20.41 -5.01 8.16
C LEU A 281 -19.61 -3.87 8.81
N LEU A 282 -18.29 -3.85 8.54
CA LEU A 282 -17.37 -2.79 8.95
C LEU A 282 -16.80 -2.07 7.73
N HIS A 283 -16.69 -0.75 7.82
CA HIS A 283 -16.11 0.17 6.86
C HIS A 283 -14.93 0.89 7.50
N HIS A 284 -13.75 0.31 7.33
CA HIS A 284 -12.48 0.88 7.80
C HIS A 284 -12.07 2.07 6.92
N PRO A 285 -11.32 3.05 7.45
CA PRO A 285 -10.85 3.15 8.83
C PRO A 285 -11.86 3.85 9.76
N TYR A 286 -13.07 4.15 9.26
CA TYR A 286 -14.10 4.92 9.98
C TYR A 286 -14.70 4.12 11.12
N GLU A 287 -14.89 2.82 10.90
CA GLU A 287 -15.19 1.86 11.95
C GLU A 287 -13.93 1.12 12.38
N SER A 288 -13.78 0.88 13.68
CA SER A 288 -12.56 0.33 14.26
C SER A 288 -12.29 -1.08 13.76
N PHE A 289 -11.01 -1.40 13.60
CA PHE A 289 -10.51 -2.74 13.30
C PHE A 289 -10.40 -3.62 14.56
N ASP A 290 -10.48 -3.02 15.75
CA ASP A 290 -10.32 -3.72 17.03
C ASP A 290 -11.28 -4.92 17.20
N PRO A 291 -12.56 -4.88 16.76
CA PRO A 291 -13.42 -6.06 16.82
C PRO A 291 -12.90 -7.27 16.03
N VAL A 292 -12.14 -7.06 14.96
CA VAL A 292 -11.49 -8.14 14.19
C VAL A 292 -10.36 -8.79 14.99
N VAL A 293 -9.59 -7.98 15.72
CA VAL A 293 -8.55 -8.48 16.63
C VAL A 293 -9.21 -9.23 17.80
N ARG A 294 -10.23 -8.61 18.42
CA ARG A 294 -11.01 -9.18 19.53
C ARG A 294 -11.63 -10.53 19.16
N PHE A 295 -12.15 -10.69 17.94
CA PHE A 295 -12.72 -11.95 17.47
C PHE A 295 -11.74 -13.13 17.59
N ILE A 296 -10.48 -12.93 17.17
CA ILE A 296 -9.46 -13.98 17.24
C ILE A 296 -8.94 -14.16 18.67
N GLN A 297 -8.79 -13.07 19.43
CA GLN A 297 -8.39 -13.14 20.85
C GLN A 297 -9.40 -13.89 21.70
N GLU A 298 -10.70 -13.59 21.58
CA GLU A 298 -11.75 -14.33 22.29
C GLU A 298 -11.79 -15.79 21.86
N ALA A 299 -11.63 -16.07 20.57
CA ALA A 299 -11.59 -17.44 20.06
C ALA A 299 -10.39 -18.23 20.59
N ALA A 300 -9.26 -17.56 20.85
CA ALA A 300 -8.07 -18.19 21.42
C ALA A 300 -8.28 -18.64 22.89
N GLU A 301 -9.09 -17.91 23.65
CA GLU A 301 -9.36 -18.19 25.07
C GLU A 301 -10.61 -19.06 25.28
N ASP A 302 -11.61 -19.02 24.39
CA ASP A 302 -12.87 -19.76 24.58
C ASP A 302 -12.64 -21.30 24.57
N PRO A 303 -12.94 -22.02 25.67
CA PRO A 303 -12.76 -23.47 25.75
C PRO A 303 -13.70 -24.25 24.81
N LYS A 304 -14.75 -23.62 24.29
CA LYS A 304 -15.66 -24.22 23.31
C LYS A 304 -15.13 -24.13 21.88
N VAL A 305 -14.12 -23.29 21.61
CA VAL A 305 -13.52 -23.20 20.28
C VAL A 305 -12.63 -24.41 20.03
N LEU A 306 -12.89 -25.09 18.91
CA LEU A 306 -12.20 -26.30 18.49
C LEU A 306 -11.05 -25.99 17.53
N ALA A 307 -11.27 -25.05 16.62
CA ALA A 307 -10.30 -24.72 15.58
C ALA A 307 -10.38 -23.27 15.12
N ILE A 308 -9.25 -22.74 14.68
CA ILE A 308 -9.12 -21.41 14.05
C ILE A 308 -8.34 -21.58 12.75
N LYS A 309 -8.89 -21.11 11.63
CA LYS A 309 -8.20 -21.06 10.34
C LYS A 309 -8.11 -19.61 9.86
N GLN A 310 -6.93 -19.14 9.46
CA GLN A 310 -6.75 -17.75 9.03
C GLN A 310 -5.69 -17.58 7.94
N THR A 311 -5.92 -16.66 7.01
CA THR A 311 -4.91 -16.22 6.03
C THR A 311 -4.12 -15.02 6.55
N LEU A 312 -2.79 -15.03 6.41
CA LEU A 312 -1.88 -13.93 6.71
C LEU A 312 -1.04 -13.58 5.47
N TYR A 313 -1.40 -12.47 4.81
CA TYR A 313 -0.65 -11.95 3.66
C TYR A 313 0.47 -10.99 4.07
N ARG A 314 0.13 -10.03 4.94
CA ARG A 314 1.01 -9.00 5.52
C ARG A 314 0.49 -8.64 6.91
N THR A 315 1.35 -8.65 7.91
CA THR A 315 1.01 -8.13 9.24
C THR A 315 2.10 -7.18 9.78
N SER A 316 2.02 -6.73 11.02
CA SER A 316 2.98 -5.83 11.67
C SER A 316 4.02 -6.61 12.50
N GLY A 317 5.22 -6.04 12.69
CA GLY A 317 6.33 -6.64 13.48
C GLY A 317 5.87 -7.31 14.78
N ASP A 318 5.03 -6.60 15.54
CA ASP A 318 4.34 -7.10 16.72
C ASP A 318 2.83 -7.30 16.43
N SER A 319 2.50 -8.37 15.70
CA SER A 319 1.13 -8.65 15.26
C SER A 319 0.29 -9.26 16.38
N PRO A 320 -0.84 -8.62 16.80
CA PRO A 320 -1.73 -9.22 17.79
C PRO A 320 -2.39 -10.52 17.30
N PHE A 321 -2.49 -10.72 15.97
CA PHE A 321 -2.98 -11.98 15.40
C PHE A 321 -1.99 -13.12 15.62
N VAL A 322 -0.68 -12.88 15.43
CA VAL A 322 0.34 -13.92 15.65
C VAL A 322 0.32 -14.34 17.11
N GLN A 323 0.25 -13.39 18.04
CA GLN A 323 0.15 -13.67 19.47
C GLN A 323 -1.11 -14.47 19.83
N ALA A 324 -2.28 -14.07 19.32
CA ALA A 324 -3.55 -14.75 19.61
C ALA A 324 -3.61 -16.16 19.01
N LEU A 325 -3.09 -16.35 17.80
CA LEU A 325 -3.06 -17.65 17.12
C LEU A 325 -2.07 -18.62 17.80
N SER A 326 -0.89 -18.14 18.20
CA SER A 326 0.04 -18.93 19.02
C SER A 326 -0.62 -19.37 20.32
N ARG A 327 -1.28 -18.47 21.05
CA ARG A 327 -1.98 -18.80 22.29
C ARG A 327 -3.12 -19.79 22.09
N ALA A 328 -3.86 -19.67 20.99
CA ALA A 328 -4.92 -20.63 20.67
C ALA A 328 -4.36 -22.06 20.52
N ALA A 329 -3.19 -22.21 19.86
CA ALA A 329 -2.53 -23.50 19.71
C ALA A 329 -1.98 -24.03 21.05
N GLU A 330 -1.37 -23.17 21.87
CA GLU A 330 -0.95 -23.49 23.25
C GLU A 330 -2.13 -23.95 24.12
N ASN A 331 -3.31 -23.37 23.91
CA ASN A 331 -4.57 -23.76 24.56
C ASN A 331 -5.20 -25.05 23.96
N GLY A 332 -4.47 -25.78 23.12
CA GLY A 332 -4.88 -27.09 22.56
C GLY A 332 -5.88 -27.01 21.40
N LYS A 333 -6.11 -25.83 20.81
CA LYS A 333 -7.01 -25.66 19.66
C LYS A 333 -6.29 -26.02 18.37
N GLN A 334 -7.01 -26.54 17.39
CA GLN A 334 -6.44 -26.76 16.05
C GLN A 334 -6.31 -25.43 15.32
N VAL A 335 -5.09 -24.92 15.17
CA VAL A 335 -4.84 -23.65 14.49
C VAL A 335 -4.15 -23.91 13.16
N THR A 336 -4.73 -23.39 12.08
CA THR A 336 -4.15 -23.45 10.73
C THR A 336 -3.99 -22.05 10.18
N VAL A 337 -2.77 -21.71 9.76
CA VAL A 337 -2.46 -20.38 9.24
C VAL A 337 -1.81 -20.48 7.88
N LEU A 338 -2.41 -19.80 6.90
CA LEU A 338 -1.84 -19.69 5.57
C LEU A 338 -0.97 -18.43 5.47
N VAL A 339 0.33 -18.57 5.26
CA VAL A 339 1.26 -17.44 5.21
C VAL A 339 1.78 -17.22 3.78
N GLU A 340 1.56 -16.04 3.23
CA GLU A 340 2.13 -15.66 1.92
C GLU A 340 3.55 -15.13 2.10
N ILE A 341 4.58 -15.93 1.81
CA ILE A 341 5.98 -15.49 1.97
C ILE A 341 6.40 -14.49 0.87
N LYS A 342 5.81 -14.54 -0.34
CA LYS A 342 6.18 -13.68 -1.48
C LYS A 342 5.46 -12.32 -1.49
N ALA A 343 4.96 -11.88 -0.33
CA ALA A 343 4.39 -10.55 -0.17
C ALA A 343 5.51 -9.50 -0.24
N ARG A 344 5.51 -8.71 -1.33
CA ARG A 344 6.54 -7.70 -1.58
C ARG A 344 6.76 -6.79 -0.38
N PHE A 345 8.02 -6.63 0.03
CA PHE A 345 8.51 -5.78 1.14
C PHE A 345 8.30 -6.31 2.57
N ASP A 346 7.56 -7.40 2.76
CA ASP A 346 7.27 -7.96 4.08
C ASP A 346 7.89 -9.36 4.26
N GLU A 347 8.72 -9.80 3.32
CA GLU A 347 9.17 -11.20 3.24
C GLU A 347 9.94 -11.64 4.51
N ALA A 348 10.87 -10.80 4.98
CA ALA A 348 11.65 -11.11 6.18
C ALA A 348 10.79 -11.23 7.44
N ASN A 349 9.76 -10.39 7.57
CA ASN A 349 8.84 -10.43 8.69
C ASN A 349 7.91 -11.66 8.61
N ASN A 350 7.40 -11.97 7.42
CA ASN A 350 6.57 -13.16 7.20
C ASN A 350 7.32 -14.45 7.56
N ILE A 351 8.61 -14.54 7.22
CA ILE A 351 9.48 -15.67 7.61
C ILE A 351 9.63 -15.77 9.14
N ALA A 352 9.81 -14.64 9.83
CA ALA A 352 9.97 -14.63 11.29
C ALA A 352 8.67 -15.06 12.00
N TRP A 353 7.51 -14.61 11.53
CA TRP A 353 6.23 -15.01 12.10
C TRP A 353 5.85 -16.45 11.82
N ALA A 354 6.14 -16.95 10.60
CA ALA A 354 5.89 -18.35 10.26
C ALA A 354 6.59 -19.28 11.26
N ARG A 355 7.88 -19.04 11.54
CA ARG A 355 8.64 -19.78 12.57
C ARG A 355 8.01 -19.69 13.95
N ARG A 356 7.66 -18.48 14.39
CA ARG A 356 7.03 -18.27 15.71
C ARG A 356 5.70 -19.02 15.84
N LEU A 357 4.92 -19.10 14.77
CA LEU A 357 3.65 -19.85 14.74
C LEU A 357 3.92 -21.36 14.78
N GLU A 358 4.86 -21.86 13.96
CA GLU A 358 5.29 -23.27 13.96
C GLU A 358 5.78 -23.71 15.35
N ASP A 359 6.63 -22.91 16.00
CA ASP A 359 7.16 -23.17 17.35
C ASP A 359 6.04 -23.26 18.41
N ALA A 360 4.93 -22.55 18.22
CA ALA A 360 3.76 -22.58 19.09
C ALA A 360 2.77 -23.73 18.78
N GLY A 361 3.08 -24.58 17.80
CA GLY A 361 2.22 -25.71 17.41
C GLY A 361 1.12 -25.36 16.39
N VAL A 362 1.19 -24.20 15.75
CA VAL A 362 0.27 -23.82 14.66
C VAL A 362 0.66 -24.57 13.39
N HIS A 363 -0.33 -25.11 12.68
CA HIS A 363 -0.11 -25.69 11.35
C HIS A 363 0.02 -24.57 10.30
N VAL A 364 1.27 -24.20 9.99
CA VAL A 364 1.58 -23.19 8.98
C VAL A 364 1.63 -23.82 7.59
N VAL A 365 0.95 -23.19 6.62
CA VAL A 365 0.87 -23.64 5.23
C VAL A 365 1.21 -22.47 4.30
N TYR A 366 1.91 -22.73 3.20
CA TYR A 366 2.47 -21.69 2.32
C TYR A 366 1.68 -21.44 1.03
N GLY A 367 0.39 -21.82 1.00
CA GLY A 367 -0.46 -21.67 -0.19
C GLY A 367 -0.23 -22.77 -1.24
N LEU A 368 -0.86 -22.61 -2.40
CA LEU A 368 -0.68 -23.49 -3.55
C LEU A 368 0.50 -23.00 -4.40
N ILE A 369 1.31 -23.93 -4.90
CA ILE A 369 2.47 -23.63 -5.75
C ILE A 369 2.04 -22.81 -6.97
N GLY A 370 2.80 -21.76 -7.27
CA GLY A 370 2.57 -20.84 -8.39
C GLY A 370 1.44 -19.82 -8.17
N LEU A 371 0.69 -19.90 -7.05
CA LEU A 371 -0.44 -19.03 -6.75
C LEU A 371 -0.22 -18.24 -5.47
N LYS A 372 -0.40 -16.92 -5.55
CA LYS A 372 -0.30 -16.07 -4.36
C LYS A 372 -1.63 -15.98 -3.62
N THR A 373 -1.64 -16.24 -2.31
CA THR A 373 -2.89 -16.15 -1.55
C THR A 373 -3.15 -14.73 -1.09
N HIS A 374 -4.22 -14.12 -1.61
CA HIS A 374 -4.52 -12.71 -1.38
C HIS A 374 -5.95 -12.48 -0.85
N CYS A 375 -6.75 -13.51 -0.65
CA CYS A 375 -7.98 -13.42 0.12
C CYS A 375 -7.70 -13.15 1.61
N LYS A 376 -8.64 -12.49 2.30
CA LYS A 376 -8.52 -12.16 3.73
C LYS A 376 -9.71 -12.76 4.44
N ILE A 377 -9.46 -13.93 4.99
CA ILE A 377 -10.48 -14.78 5.59
C ILE A 377 -9.98 -15.36 6.92
N ALA A 378 -10.88 -15.41 7.89
CA ALA A 378 -10.72 -16.12 9.14
C ALA A 378 -11.98 -16.93 9.43
N LEU A 379 -11.80 -18.12 9.97
CA LEU A 379 -12.85 -19.06 10.30
C LEU A 379 -12.60 -19.58 11.72
N VAL A 380 -13.58 -19.40 12.61
CA VAL A 380 -13.58 -19.95 13.96
C VAL A 380 -14.63 -21.05 14.03
N VAL A 381 -14.21 -22.25 14.44
CA VAL A 381 -15.06 -23.42 14.61
C VAL A 381 -15.30 -23.64 16.10
N ARG A 382 -16.56 -23.58 16.53
CA ARG A 382 -16.95 -23.62 17.95
C ARG A 382 -17.97 -24.72 18.22
N ARG A 383 -17.82 -25.41 19.34
CA ARG A 383 -18.77 -26.40 19.87
C ARG A 383 -19.87 -25.69 20.65
N GLU A 384 -21.07 -25.68 20.09
CA GLU A 384 -22.31 -25.31 20.78
C GLU A 384 -23.18 -26.58 20.88
N ASP A 385 -24.51 -26.48 20.85
CA ASP A 385 -25.38 -27.68 20.73
C ASP A 385 -25.06 -28.51 19.47
N ARG A 386 -24.53 -27.82 18.46
CA ARG A 386 -23.89 -28.38 17.26
C ARG A 386 -22.61 -27.60 16.96
N ILE A 387 -21.80 -28.09 16.02
CA ILE A 387 -20.67 -27.30 15.54
C ILE A 387 -21.20 -26.07 14.81
N ARG A 388 -20.78 -24.89 15.26
CA ARG A 388 -21.06 -23.61 14.61
C ARG A 388 -19.77 -22.99 14.11
N ARG A 389 -19.87 -22.28 12.99
CA ARG A 389 -18.75 -21.68 12.29
C ARG A 389 -18.99 -20.19 12.12
N TYR A 390 -17.99 -19.41 12.46
CA TYR A 390 -18.01 -17.96 12.39
C TYR A 390 -16.93 -17.51 11.42
N VAL A 391 -17.30 -16.72 10.42
CA VAL A 391 -16.39 -16.24 9.39
C VAL A 391 -16.20 -14.74 9.48
N HIS A 392 -14.96 -14.30 9.25
CA HIS A 392 -14.66 -12.93 8.89
C HIS A 392 -14.11 -12.92 7.46
N LEU A 393 -14.65 -12.05 6.62
CA LEU A 393 -14.21 -11.85 5.24
C LEU A 393 -13.92 -10.36 5.03
N GLY A 394 -12.82 -10.02 4.35
CA GLY A 394 -12.45 -8.62 4.15
C GLY A 394 -11.71 -8.32 2.84
N THR A 395 -11.70 -7.04 2.48
CA THR A 395 -10.90 -6.52 1.35
C THR A 395 -9.44 -6.24 1.73
N GLY A 396 -9.19 -5.97 3.02
CA GLY A 396 -7.92 -5.50 3.58
C GLY A 396 -7.25 -6.52 4.49
N ASN A 397 -5.92 -6.44 4.58
CA ASN A 397 -5.08 -7.38 5.34
C ASN A 397 -5.37 -7.35 6.86
N TYR A 398 -5.05 -8.44 7.55
CA TYR A 398 -5.05 -8.52 9.02
C TYR A 398 -3.87 -7.75 9.64
N ASN A 399 -3.86 -6.43 9.45
CA ASN A 399 -2.83 -5.52 9.94
C ASN A 399 -3.49 -4.24 10.51
N PRO A 400 -3.48 -4.06 11.84
CA PRO A 400 -4.11 -2.90 12.48
C PRO A 400 -3.54 -1.54 12.04
N ASN A 401 -2.27 -1.48 11.65
CA ASN A 401 -1.63 -0.24 11.21
C ASN A 401 -2.17 0.20 9.84
N THR A 402 -2.24 -0.72 8.88
CA THR A 402 -2.79 -0.40 7.56
C THR A 402 -4.30 -0.14 7.63
N ALA A 403 -5.02 -0.80 8.54
CA ALA A 403 -6.45 -0.58 8.75
C ALA A 403 -6.81 0.85 9.22
N ARG A 404 -5.83 1.65 9.67
CA ARG A 404 -6.00 3.08 10.00
C ARG A 404 -5.71 4.01 8.83
N GLN A 405 -5.07 3.51 7.78
CA GLN A 405 -4.64 4.28 6.62
C GLN A 405 -5.44 3.94 5.36
N TYR A 406 -5.99 2.73 5.27
CA TYR A 406 -6.63 2.18 4.08
C TYR A 406 -8.14 2.13 4.30
N THR A 407 -8.92 2.41 3.25
CA THR A 407 -10.37 2.18 3.31
C THR A 407 -10.66 0.74 2.93
N ASP A 408 -11.29 -0.02 3.81
CA ASP A 408 -11.56 -1.44 3.60
C ASP A 408 -12.97 -1.79 4.05
N GLY A 409 -13.56 -2.79 3.41
CA GLY A 409 -14.83 -3.39 3.81
C GLY A 409 -14.59 -4.78 4.38
N SER A 410 -15.26 -5.11 5.48
CA SER A 410 -15.29 -6.47 6.00
C SER A 410 -16.66 -6.86 6.55
N ILE A 411 -16.90 -8.15 6.67
CA ILE A 411 -18.12 -8.72 7.23
C ILE A 411 -17.79 -9.83 8.22
N PHE A 412 -18.52 -9.87 9.33
CA PHE A 412 -18.68 -11.07 10.15
C PHE A 412 -19.98 -11.77 9.82
N SER A 413 -19.96 -13.09 9.74
CA SER A 413 -21.17 -13.90 9.54
C SER A 413 -21.09 -15.25 10.25
N ALA A 414 -22.25 -15.75 10.66
CA ALA A 414 -22.44 -17.13 11.12
C ALA A 414 -23.33 -17.95 10.18
N ARG A 415 -23.57 -17.46 8.96
CA ARG A 415 -24.38 -18.15 7.95
C ARG A 415 -23.69 -19.42 7.48
N GLU A 416 -24.45 -20.51 7.40
CA GLU A 416 -23.93 -21.83 7.05
C GLU A 416 -23.36 -21.88 5.62
N ASP A 417 -23.97 -21.17 4.67
CA ASP A 417 -23.53 -21.15 3.27
C ASP A 417 -22.16 -20.46 3.09
N LEU A 418 -21.93 -19.32 3.74
CA LEU A 418 -20.63 -18.66 3.76
C LEU A 418 -19.58 -19.46 4.55
N ALA A 419 -19.99 -20.08 5.66
CA ALA A 419 -19.10 -20.92 6.46
C ALA A 419 -18.68 -22.22 5.75
N ASP A 420 -19.56 -22.81 4.94
CA ASP A 420 -19.28 -23.96 4.09
C ASP A 420 -18.23 -23.62 3.04
N ASP A 421 -18.43 -22.53 2.30
CA ASP A 421 -17.47 -22.09 1.30
C ASP A 421 -16.12 -21.71 1.93
N ALA A 422 -16.12 -21.06 3.09
CA ALA A 422 -14.89 -20.75 3.84
C ALA A 422 -14.14 -22.03 4.24
N SER A 423 -14.86 -23.03 4.73
CA SER A 423 -14.28 -24.33 5.13
C SER A 423 -13.70 -25.04 3.91
N ALA A 424 -14.42 -25.05 2.80
CA ALA A 424 -14.00 -25.70 1.57
C ALA A 424 -12.80 -24.98 0.93
N LEU A 425 -12.75 -23.65 0.99
CA LEU A 425 -11.58 -22.87 0.57
C LEU A 425 -10.34 -23.21 1.39
N PHE A 426 -10.45 -23.29 2.71
CA PHE A 426 -9.30 -23.71 3.53
C PHE A 426 -8.86 -25.13 3.19
N ASN A 427 -9.79 -26.06 2.96
CA ASN A 427 -9.44 -27.43 2.60
C ASN A 427 -8.72 -27.49 1.24
N LEU A 428 -9.15 -26.67 0.26
CA LEU A 428 -8.47 -26.50 -1.03
C LEU A 428 -7.06 -25.94 -0.87
N LEU A 429 -6.84 -25.03 0.07
CA LEU A 429 -5.54 -24.39 0.30
C LEU A 429 -4.57 -25.24 1.13
N THR A 430 -5.08 -26.19 1.92
CA THR A 430 -4.27 -27.03 2.82
C THR A 430 -4.12 -28.47 2.35
N GLY A 431 -4.81 -28.89 1.28
CA GLY A 431 -4.80 -30.28 0.82
C GLY A 431 -4.96 -30.42 -0.69
N TYR A 432 -4.76 -31.65 -1.18
CA TYR A 432 -5.00 -32.03 -2.58
C TYR A 432 -6.51 -32.23 -2.85
N ALA A 433 -7.29 -31.16 -2.73
CA ALA A 433 -8.72 -31.18 -3.03
C ALA A 433 -9.00 -30.49 -4.38
N GLU A 434 -9.96 -31.01 -5.15
CA GLU A 434 -10.49 -30.29 -6.30
C GLU A 434 -11.36 -29.11 -5.83
N PRO A 435 -11.41 -27.99 -6.59
CA PRO A 435 -12.29 -26.88 -6.26
C PRO A 435 -13.75 -27.35 -6.18
N PRO A 436 -14.45 -27.11 -5.06
CA PRO A 436 -15.84 -27.49 -4.90
C PRO A 436 -16.74 -26.61 -5.78
N GLN A 437 -18.00 -27.02 -5.93
CA GLN A 437 -19.03 -26.08 -6.33
C GLN A 437 -19.30 -25.09 -5.18
N TRP A 438 -18.89 -23.84 -5.37
CA TRP A 438 -19.11 -22.77 -4.40
C TRP A 438 -20.60 -22.45 -4.26
N LYS A 439 -21.08 -22.24 -3.03
CA LYS A 439 -22.48 -21.88 -2.74
C LYS A 439 -22.73 -20.38 -2.96
N ARG A 440 -21.82 -19.54 -2.47
CA ARG A 440 -21.89 -18.07 -2.44
C ARG A 440 -20.61 -17.41 -2.91
N PHE A 441 -19.45 -18.00 -2.67
CA PHE A 441 -18.17 -17.44 -3.11
C PHE A 441 -18.02 -17.54 -4.62
N ALA A 442 -17.26 -16.59 -5.17
CA ALA A 442 -16.56 -16.77 -6.43
C ALA A 442 -15.07 -16.64 -6.13
N VAL A 443 -14.29 -17.65 -6.51
CA VAL A 443 -12.89 -17.79 -6.09
C VAL A 443 -11.98 -17.75 -7.31
N ALA A 444 -10.90 -16.98 -7.26
CA ALA A 444 -9.85 -17.06 -8.27
C ALA A 444 -8.80 -18.11 -7.88
N PRO A 445 -8.16 -18.79 -8.85
CA PRO A 445 -8.43 -18.78 -10.29
C PRO A 445 -9.59 -19.68 -10.75
N PHE A 446 -10.45 -20.09 -9.82
CA PHE A 446 -11.49 -21.09 -10.02
C PHE A 446 -12.88 -20.48 -10.35
N GLY A 447 -12.98 -19.71 -11.44
CA GLY A 447 -14.27 -19.22 -11.95
C GLY A 447 -14.63 -17.77 -11.62
N LEU A 448 -13.76 -17.01 -10.94
CA LEU A 448 -14.06 -15.61 -10.57
C LEU A 448 -14.24 -14.69 -11.78
N GLN A 449 -13.38 -14.80 -12.81
CA GLN A 449 -13.46 -13.95 -13.99
C GLN A 449 -14.76 -14.24 -14.77
N GLU A 450 -15.08 -15.51 -14.94
CA GLU A 450 -16.29 -16.02 -15.59
C GLU A 450 -17.54 -15.51 -14.88
N ARG A 451 -17.54 -15.54 -13.53
CA ARG A 451 -18.64 -15.00 -12.73
C ARG A 451 -18.83 -13.50 -12.97
N ILE A 452 -17.76 -12.71 -13.00
CA ILE A 452 -17.83 -11.27 -13.26
C ILE A 452 -18.35 -10.99 -14.68
N LEU A 453 -17.84 -11.70 -15.68
CA LEU A 453 -18.31 -11.57 -17.07
C LEU A 453 -19.79 -11.95 -17.20
N ALA A 454 -20.25 -13.00 -16.53
CA ALA A 454 -21.66 -13.39 -16.51
C ALA A 454 -22.55 -12.33 -15.86
N LEU A 455 -22.10 -11.69 -14.77
CA LEU A 455 -22.83 -10.59 -14.12
C LEU A 455 -22.93 -9.36 -15.04
N ILE A 456 -21.86 -9.03 -15.77
CA ILE A 456 -21.84 -7.92 -16.74
C ILE A 456 -22.80 -8.22 -17.91
N GLU A 457 -22.71 -9.43 -18.49
CA GLU A 457 -23.56 -9.82 -19.62
C GLU A 457 -25.04 -9.88 -19.23
N ARG A 458 -25.37 -10.29 -18.00
CA ARG A 458 -26.74 -10.24 -17.49
C ARG A 458 -27.32 -8.83 -17.48
N GLU A 459 -26.54 -7.83 -17.06
CA GLU A 459 -26.98 -6.44 -17.11
C GLU A 459 -27.11 -5.96 -18.56
N ALA A 460 -26.23 -6.39 -19.47
CA ALA A 460 -26.36 -6.10 -20.90
C ALA A 460 -27.65 -6.68 -21.49
N GLN A 461 -28.03 -7.91 -21.12
CA GLN A 461 -29.29 -8.54 -21.54
C GLN A 461 -30.52 -7.78 -21.03
N ARG A 462 -30.50 -7.34 -19.78
CA ARG A 462 -31.54 -6.48 -19.20
C ARG A 462 -31.71 -5.18 -19.98
N ALA A 463 -30.60 -4.50 -20.29
CA ALA A 463 -30.63 -3.27 -21.07
C ALA A 463 -31.20 -3.49 -22.48
N ARG A 464 -30.80 -4.58 -23.16
CA ARG A 464 -31.37 -4.96 -24.48
C ARG A 464 -32.87 -5.26 -24.42
N ALA A 465 -33.36 -5.76 -23.28
CA ALA A 465 -34.77 -5.99 -23.02
C ALA A 465 -35.54 -4.71 -22.62
N GLY A 466 -34.88 -3.56 -22.53
CA GLY A 466 -35.48 -2.29 -22.09
C GLY A 466 -35.65 -2.16 -20.58
N GLU A 467 -35.05 -3.06 -19.79
CA GLU A 467 -35.08 -3.00 -18.33
C GLU A 467 -34.00 -2.06 -17.76
N PRO A 468 -34.23 -1.43 -16.60
CA PRO A 468 -33.21 -0.61 -15.93
C PRO A 468 -31.98 -1.42 -15.51
N ALA A 469 -30.87 -1.27 -16.24
CA ALA A 469 -29.60 -1.96 -15.99
C ALA A 469 -28.51 -0.99 -15.55
N ARG A 470 -27.79 -1.35 -14.48
CA ARG A 470 -26.72 -0.51 -13.92
C ARG A 470 -25.59 -1.35 -13.35
N ILE A 471 -24.36 -0.89 -13.53
CA ILE A 471 -23.17 -1.43 -12.89
C ILE A 471 -22.49 -0.32 -12.11
N VAL A 472 -22.20 -0.56 -10.84
CA VAL A 472 -21.33 0.31 -10.02
C VAL A 472 -20.20 -0.54 -9.48
N ALA A 473 -18.95 -0.22 -9.82
CA ALA A 473 -17.80 -0.99 -9.37
C ALA A 473 -16.70 -0.09 -8.80
N LYS A 474 -16.30 -0.38 -7.57
CA LYS A 474 -15.19 0.26 -6.86
C LYS A 474 -14.05 -0.72 -6.74
N MET A 475 -12.83 -0.31 -7.10
CA MET A 475 -11.63 -1.13 -7.01
C MET A 475 -10.34 -0.30 -7.08
N ASN A 476 -9.19 -0.95 -6.93
CA ASN A 476 -7.90 -0.28 -7.01
C ASN A 476 -7.37 -0.24 -8.42
N SER A 477 -7.67 -1.24 -9.24
CA SER A 477 -7.19 -1.30 -10.63
C SER A 477 -8.13 -2.08 -11.54
N LEU A 478 -8.27 -1.60 -12.78
CA LEU A 478 -9.01 -2.23 -13.88
C LEU A 478 -8.08 -2.37 -15.08
N VAL A 479 -7.68 -3.60 -15.38
CA VAL A 479 -6.67 -3.93 -16.41
C VAL A 479 -7.09 -5.10 -17.28
N ASP A 480 -7.93 -6.00 -16.79
CA ASP A 480 -8.26 -7.24 -17.50
C ASP A 480 -8.95 -6.99 -18.86
N PRO A 481 -8.37 -7.44 -19.99
CA PRO A 481 -8.93 -7.16 -21.31
C PRO A 481 -10.32 -7.76 -21.56
N ALA A 482 -10.61 -8.94 -21.00
CA ALA A 482 -11.90 -9.59 -21.20
C ALA A 482 -13.01 -8.82 -20.46
N VAL A 483 -12.76 -8.45 -19.21
CA VAL A 483 -13.69 -7.61 -18.43
C VAL A 483 -13.88 -6.24 -19.07
N ILE A 484 -12.82 -5.59 -19.55
CA ILE A 484 -12.92 -4.29 -20.24
C ILE A 484 -13.79 -4.40 -21.49
N ARG A 485 -13.60 -5.43 -22.32
CA ARG A 485 -14.47 -5.68 -23.49
C ARG A 485 -15.91 -5.98 -23.10
N GLY A 486 -16.12 -6.73 -22.02
CA GLY A 486 -17.45 -6.98 -21.45
C GLY A 486 -18.16 -5.67 -21.05
N LEU A 487 -17.44 -4.76 -20.39
CA LEU A 487 -17.98 -3.44 -20.02
C LEU A 487 -18.30 -2.57 -21.23
N TYR A 488 -17.48 -2.59 -22.28
CA TYR A 488 -17.82 -1.91 -23.54
C TYR A 488 -19.07 -2.51 -24.19
N SER A 489 -19.17 -3.85 -24.27
CA SER A 489 -20.39 -4.51 -24.77
C SER A 489 -21.63 -4.11 -23.96
N ALA A 490 -21.54 -4.11 -22.63
CA ALA A 490 -22.63 -3.67 -21.76
C ALA A 490 -22.98 -2.18 -21.97
N SER A 491 -21.98 -1.32 -22.16
CA SER A 491 -22.21 0.10 -22.47
C SER A 491 -22.97 0.28 -23.78
N THR A 492 -22.58 -0.43 -24.85
CA THR A 492 -23.27 -0.39 -26.14
C THR A 492 -24.70 -0.95 -26.09
N ALA A 493 -24.96 -1.88 -25.17
CA ALA A 493 -26.30 -2.39 -24.90
C ALA A 493 -27.20 -1.40 -24.13
N GLY A 494 -26.65 -0.29 -23.62
CA GLY A 494 -27.38 0.75 -22.88
C GLY A 494 -27.21 0.72 -21.36
N VAL A 495 -26.36 -0.16 -20.81
CA VAL A 495 -26.11 -0.25 -19.37
C VAL A 495 -25.41 1.01 -18.87
N GLN A 496 -25.90 1.59 -17.78
CA GLN A 496 -25.22 2.71 -17.10
C GLN A 496 -24.12 2.19 -16.18
N ILE A 497 -22.87 2.64 -16.39
CA ILE A 497 -21.70 2.07 -15.71
C ILE A 497 -20.90 3.17 -14.99
N ASP A 498 -20.79 3.04 -13.67
CA ASP A 498 -20.00 3.92 -12.81
C ASP A 498 -18.81 3.16 -12.20
N LEU A 499 -17.58 3.57 -12.51
CA LEU A 499 -16.36 2.94 -12.04
C LEU A 499 -15.60 3.89 -11.10
N LEU A 500 -15.33 3.45 -9.87
CA LEU A 500 -14.45 4.10 -8.91
C LEU A 500 -13.12 3.37 -8.89
N VAL A 501 -12.16 3.80 -9.72
CA VAL A 501 -10.84 3.17 -9.88
C VAL A 501 -9.77 4.14 -9.43
N ARG A 502 -9.18 3.91 -8.24
CA ARG A 502 -8.18 4.84 -7.69
C ARG A 502 -6.86 4.85 -8.48
N GLY A 503 -6.45 3.68 -8.96
CA GLY A 503 -5.10 3.40 -9.45
C GLY A 503 -5.08 3.22 -10.95
N ILE A 504 -4.59 2.06 -11.41
CA ILE A 504 -4.43 1.79 -12.84
C ILE A 504 -5.80 1.52 -13.48
N CYS A 505 -6.14 2.27 -14.52
CA CYS A 505 -7.33 2.01 -15.34
C CYS A 505 -6.94 1.99 -16.83
N CYS A 506 -7.04 0.82 -17.45
CA CYS A 506 -6.78 0.64 -18.88
C CYS A 506 -8.04 0.87 -19.75
N LEU A 507 -9.22 1.01 -19.13
CA LEU A 507 -10.47 1.34 -19.81
C LEU A 507 -10.50 2.83 -20.22
N ARG A 508 -11.06 3.12 -21.40
CA ARG A 508 -11.30 4.49 -21.91
C ARG A 508 -12.81 4.80 -21.91
N PRO A 509 -13.30 5.70 -21.04
CA PRO A 509 -14.72 6.08 -21.00
C PRO A 509 -15.07 7.12 -22.08
N GLY A 510 -16.35 7.22 -22.43
CA GLY A 510 -16.88 8.30 -23.27
C GLY A 510 -16.52 8.24 -24.74
N ILE A 511 -16.07 7.08 -25.25
CA ILE A 511 -15.83 6.88 -26.69
C ILE A 511 -17.19 6.64 -27.38
N PRO A 512 -17.56 7.45 -28.39
CA PRO A 512 -18.81 7.29 -29.14
C PRO A 512 -19.00 5.87 -29.67
N GLY A 513 -20.18 5.27 -29.46
CA GLY A 513 -20.50 3.92 -29.90
C GLY A 513 -19.75 2.78 -29.17
N VAL A 514 -18.97 3.08 -28.13
CA VAL A 514 -18.17 2.06 -27.39
C VAL A 514 -18.35 2.18 -25.88
N SER A 515 -18.21 3.37 -25.32
CA SER A 515 -18.17 3.58 -23.86
C SER A 515 -18.87 4.85 -23.39
N GLU A 516 -19.84 5.35 -24.16
CA GLU A 516 -20.62 6.56 -23.85
C GLU A 516 -21.35 6.48 -22.51
N ASN A 517 -21.79 5.28 -22.12
CA ASN A 517 -22.47 5.05 -20.84
C ASN A 517 -21.52 4.70 -19.68
N ILE A 518 -20.20 4.86 -19.86
CA ILE A 518 -19.19 4.58 -18.83
C ILE A 518 -18.63 5.87 -18.25
N ARG A 519 -18.71 6.01 -16.93
CA ARG A 519 -18.03 7.07 -16.16
C ARG A 519 -16.97 6.44 -15.26
N VAL A 520 -15.75 6.99 -15.30
CA VAL A 520 -14.66 6.57 -14.40
C VAL A 520 -14.21 7.73 -13.53
N LEU A 521 -14.18 7.50 -12.22
CA LEU A 521 -13.73 8.41 -11.18
C LEU A 521 -12.56 7.80 -10.41
N SER A 522 -11.56 8.60 -10.08
CA SER A 522 -10.46 8.26 -9.16
C SER A 522 -10.47 9.21 -7.97
N VAL A 523 -10.52 8.67 -6.76
CA VAL A 523 -10.41 9.45 -5.51
C VAL A 523 -9.08 9.12 -4.87
N VAL A 524 -8.23 10.14 -4.74
CA VAL A 524 -6.97 10.09 -3.99
C VAL A 524 -7.03 11.16 -2.92
N ASP A 525 -7.09 10.74 -1.66
CA ASP A 525 -7.25 11.62 -0.52
C ASP A 525 -6.45 11.11 0.70
N ARG A 526 -6.83 11.49 1.93
CA ARG A 526 -6.10 11.18 3.16
C ARG A 526 -5.92 9.67 3.36
N PHE A 527 -7.00 8.92 3.23
CA PHE A 527 -6.99 7.47 3.33
C PHE A 527 -6.81 6.87 1.94
N LEU A 528 -6.05 5.79 1.87
CA LEU A 528 -5.85 5.06 0.63
C LEU A 528 -7.12 4.26 0.32
N GLU A 529 -7.85 4.65 -0.73
CA GLU A 529 -9.04 3.91 -1.14
C GLU A 529 -8.69 2.45 -1.43
N HIS A 530 -9.14 1.43 -0.70
CA HIS A 530 -8.63 0.06 -0.90
C HIS A 530 -9.73 -1.01 -1.07
N SER A 531 -10.95 -0.70 -0.65
CA SER A 531 -12.11 -1.59 -0.78
C SER A 531 -12.46 -1.88 -2.23
N ARG A 532 -12.81 -3.15 -2.50
CA ARG A 532 -13.42 -3.56 -3.77
C ARG A 532 -14.86 -3.99 -3.55
N ILE A 533 -15.78 -3.25 -4.18
CA ILE A 533 -17.23 -3.41 -4.01
C ILE A 533 -17.86 -3.33 -5.39
N PHE A 534 -18.68 -4.31 -5.74
CA PHE A 534 -19.33 -4.40 -7.05
C PHE A 534 -20.84 -4.51 -6.88
N SER A 535 -21.58 -3.73 -7.66
CA SER A 535 -23.03 -3.74 -7.68
C SER A 535 -23.54 -3.91 -9.10
N PHE A 536 -24.48 -4.84 -9.27
CA PHE A 536 -25.11 -5.17 -10.55
C PHE A 536 -26.64 -5.11 -10.39
N GLY A 537 -27.29 -4.26 -11.19
CA GLY A 537 -28.72 -3.99 -11.15
C GLY A 537 -29.06 -2.63 -10.57
N SER A 538 -30.32 -2.23 -10.73
CA SER A 538 -30.85 -0.95 -10.25
C SER A 538 -31.64 -1.11 -8.95
N SER A 539 -31.62 -0.09 -8.08
CA SER A 539 -32.44 0.02 -6.85
C SER A 539 -32.23 -1.12 -5.83
N GLU A 540 -33.26 -1.45 -5.04
CA GLU A 540 -33.20 -2.47 -3.98
C GLU A 540 -32.94 -3.90 -4.50
N ARG A 541 -33.12 -4.13 -5.80
CA ARG A 541 -32.85 -5.42 -6.48
C ARG A 541 -31.39 -5.59 -6.90
N ALA A 542 -30.54 -4.58 -6.72
CA ALA A 542 -29.14 -4.67 -7.06
C ALA A 542 -28.46 -5.75 -6.21
N GLU A 543 -27.70 -6.64 -6.84
CA GLU A 543 -26.81 -7.56 -6.12
C GLU A 543 -25.53 -6.82 -5.76
N VAL A 544 -25.03 -7.01 -4.54
CA VAL A 544 -23.82 -6.35 -4.04
C VAL A 544 -22.81 -7.42 -3.62
N TYR A 545 -21.58 -7.21 -4.05
CA TYR A 545 -20.45 -8.08 -3.77
C TYR A 545 -19.30 -7.29 -3.19
N VAL A 546 -18.55 -7.92 -2.29
CA VAL A 546 -17.28 -7.42 -1.76
C VAL A 546 -16.19 -8.41 -2.18
N SER A 547 -15.00 -7.92 -2.51
CA SER A 547 -13.93 -8.77 -3.01
C SER A 547 -12.53 -8.38 -2.53
N SER A 548 -11.65 -9.37 -2.42
CA SER A 548 -10.21 -9.14 -2.28
C SER A 548 -9.53 -8.84 -3.62
N ALA A 549 -10.19 -9.16 -4.75
CA ALA A 549 -9.65 -9.00 -6.10
C ALA A 549 -9.91 -7.61 -6.70
N ASP A 550 -8.91 -7.11 -7.42
CA ASP A 550 -9.08 -6.11 -8.48
C ASP A 550 -9.37 -6.82 -9.81
N TRP A 551 -9.88 -6.11 -10.82
CA TRP A 551 -10.11 -6.67 -12.16
C TRP A 551 -8.82 -6.61 -12.98
N MET A 552 -7.85 -7.45 -12.61
CA MET A 552 -6.56 -7.59 -13.31
C MET A 552 -6.28 -9.07 -13.64
N PRO A 553 -5.55 -9.37 -14.73
CA PRO A 553 -5.25 -10.76 -15.11
C PRO A 553 -4.56 -11.56 -13.99
N ARG A 554 -3.63 -10.94 -13.25
CA ARG A 554 -2.96 -11.59 -12.12
C ARG A 554 -3.89 -11.92 -10.94
N ASN A 555 -4.95 -11.13 -10.73
CA ASN A 555 -5.91 -11.36 -9.65
C ASN A 555 -6.87 -12.50 -10.02
N PHE A 556 -7.18 -12.65 -11.30
CA PHE A 556 -7.97 -13.77 -11.79
C PHE A 556 -7.18 -15.06 -11.95
N ASN A 557 -5.91 -15.01 -12.38
CA ASN A 557 -5.24 -16.21 -12.89
C ASN A 557 -4.06 -16.68 -12.03
N ARG A 558 -3.48 -15.79 -11.21
CA ARG A 558 -2.24 -16.07 -10.46
C ARG A 558 -2.38 -15.88 -8.95
N ARG A 559 -3.62 -15.71 -8.47
CA ARG A 559 -3.93 -15.43 -7.07
C ARG A 559 -5.14 -16.20 -6.60
N ILE A 560 -5.12 -16.54 -5.33
CA ILE A 560 -6.31 -16.95 -4.60
C ILE A 560 -6.99 -15.69 -4.08
N GLU A 561 -8.14 -15.36 -4.67
CA GLU A 561 -8.99 -14.24 -4.29
C GLU A 561 -10.40 -14.72 -4.03
N VAL A 562 -11.15 -14.00 -3.21
CA VAL A 562 -12.55 -14.32 -2.92
C VAL A 562 -13.42 -13.10 -3.19
N MET A 563 -14.52 -13.32 -3.88
CA MET A 563 -15.66 -12.41 -3.95
C MET A 563 -16.85 -13.07 -3.26
N PHE A 564 -17.56 -12.32 -2.42
CA PHE A 564 -18.71 -12.81 -1.66
C PHE A 564 -19.85 -11.79 -1.67
N PRO A 565 -21.11 -12.24 -1.63
CA PRO A 565 -22.27 -11.35 -1.68
C PRO A 565 -22.59 -10.73 -0.31
N ILE A 566 -23.25 -9.57 -0.35
CA ILE A 566 -23.92 -8.94 0.80
C ILE A 566 -25.43 -9.12 0.60
N ASP A 567 -25.98 -10.19 1.17
CA ASP A 567 -27.39 -10.55 0.95
C ASP A 567 -28.36 -9.85 1.92
N ASP A 568 -27.91 -9.54 3.15
CA ASP A 568 -28.73 -8.85 4.14
C ASP A 568 -29.24 -7.50 3.55
N PRO A 569 -30.56 -7.28 3.47
CA PRO A 569 -31.11 -6.09 2.82
C PRO A 569 -30.66 -4.76 3.46
N ALA A 570 -30.48 -4.73 4.78
CA ALA A 570 -30.06 -3.53 5.50
C ALA A 570 -28.58 -3.24 5.23
N LEU A 571 -27.72 -4.26 5.27
CA LEU A 571 -26.30 -4.11 4.92
C LEU A 571 -26.13 -3.74 3.45
N ARG A 572 -26.92 -4.34 2.55
CA ARG A 572 -26.93 -4.03 1.13
C ARG A 572 -27.31 -2.59 0.86
N SER A 573 -28.39 -2.12 1.49
CA SER A 573 -28.83 -0.72 1.43
C SER A 573 -27.72 0.23 1.92
N ARG A 574 -27.08 -0.08 3.05
CA ARG A 574 -25.95 0.69 3.58
C ARG A 574 -24.78 0.77 2.58
N VAL A 575 -24.40 -0.34 1.96
CA VAL A 575 -23.31 -0.33 0.96
C VAL A 575 -23.66 0.52 -0.27
N LEU A 576 -24.89 0.40 -0.77
CA LEU A 576 -25.33 1.14 -1.95
C LEU A 576 -25.49 2.64 -1.67
N ASN A 577 -26.24 2.97 -0.63
CA ASN A 577 -26.76 4.32 -0.38
C ASN A 577 -25.82 5.15 0.49
N ASP A 578 -25.11 4.53 1.43
CA ASP A 578 -24.25 5.26 2.35
C ASP A 578 -22.79 5.23 1.89
N ILE A 579 -22.30 4.13 1.30
CA ILE A 579 -20.88 4.00 0.92
C ILE A 579 -20.66 4.37 -0.56
N LEU A 580 -21.29 3.64 -1.50
CA LEU A 580 -21.05 3.83 -2.93
C LEU A 580 -21.62 5.16 -3.43
N ALA A 581 -22.85 5.52 -3.05
CA ALA A 581 -23.45 6.78 -3.49
C ALA A 581 -22.65 8.00 -3.01
N VAL A 582 -22.19 8.02 -1.75
CA VAL A 582 -21.34 9.10 -1.21
C VAL A 582 -19.99 9.14 -1.93
N SER A 583 -19.40 7.99 -2.24
CA SER A 583 -18.13 7.92 -2.99
C SER A 583 -18.27 8.44 -4.42
N LEU A 584 -19.39 8.14 -5.10
CA LEU A 584 -19.69 8.64 -6.45
C LEU A 584 -20.03 10.13 -6.47
N ALA A 585 -20.56 10.65 -5.36
CA ALA A 585 -20.90 12.06 -5.20
C ALA A 585 -19.70 12.95 -4.82
N ASP A 586 -18.50 12.39 -4.67
CA ASP A 586 -17.31 13.17 -4.31
C ASP A 586 -17.01 14.24 -5.38
N GLY A 587 -17.16 15.51 -5.01
CA GLY A 587 -16.93 16.67 -5.87
C GLY A 587 -15.69 17.48 -5.48
N VAL A 588 -14.88 16.98 -4.53
CA VAL A 588 -13.74 17.74 -3.95
C VAL A 588 -12.40 17.11 -4.31
N LYS A 589 -12.32 15.78 -4.27
CA LYS A 589 -11.10 14.98 -4.47
C LYS A 589 -11.19 14.06 -5.67
N ALA A 590 -12.40 13.74 -6.15
CA ALA A 590 -12.59 12.97 -7.35
C ALA A 590 -11.94 13.62 -8.58
N ARG A 591 -11.30 12.78 -9.38
CA ARG A 591 -10.80 13.09 -10.72
C ARG A 591 -11.56 12.22 -11.72
N ARG A 592 -12.06 12.82 -12.79
CA ARG A 592 -12.73 12.13 -13.88
C ARG A 592 -11.71 11.77 -14.95
N LEU A 593 -11.74 10.52 -15.40
CA LEU A 593 -10.97 10.07 -16.56
C LEU A 593 -11.69 10.52 -17.84
N ALA A 594 -10.97 11.23 -18.70
CA ALA A 594 -11.42 11.64 -20.02
C ALA A 594 -11.14 10.56 -21.09
N PRO A 595 -11.77 10.63 -22.28
CA PRO A 595 -11.57 9.65 -23.35
C PRO A 595 -10.12 9.53 -23.85
N ASP A 596 -9.35 10.61 -23.75
CA ASP A 596 -7.93 10.66 -24.11
C ASP A 596 -6.99 10.02 -23.06
N GLY A 597 -7.54 9.62 -21.90
CA GLY A 597 -6.80 9.03 -20.79
C GLY A 597 -6.29 10.02 -19.76
N THR A 598 -6.55 11.32 -19.91
CA THR A 598 -6.18 12.34 -18.93
C THR A 598 -7.16 12.38 -17.76
N TYR A 599 -6.68 12.79 -16.59
CA TYR A 599 -7.51 12.98 -15.40
C TYR A 599 -7.68 14.45 -15.09
N SER A 600 -8.93 14.91 -15.01
CA SER A 600 -9.28 16.27 -14.58
C SER A 600 -10.03 16.23 -13.25
N ARG A 601 -9.81 17.23 -12.38
CA ARG A 601 -10.61 17.34 -11.15
C ARG A 601 -12.05 17.66 -11.49
N ALA A 602 -13.00 17.09 -10.74
CA ALA A 602 -14.38 17.53 -10.81
C ALA A 602 -14.47 19.03 -10.45
N GLN A 603 -15.31 19.78 -11.15
CA GLN A 603 -15.55 21.18 -10.84
C GLN A 603 -16.21 21.27 -9.48
N ARG A 604 -15.60 22.01 -8.55
CA ARG A 604 -16.15 22.20 -7.20
C ARG A 604 -17.41 23.04 -7.29
N SER A 605 -18.54 22.47 -6.89
CA SER A 605 -19.75 23.23 -6.56
C SER A 605 -19.75 23.61 -5.07
N GLU A 606 -20.50 24.65 -4.72
CA GLU A 606 -20.79 24.96 -3.32
C GLU A 606 -21.57 23.78 -2.71
N GLY A 607 -21.18 23.33 -1.51
CA GLY A 607 -21.74 22.14 -0.88
C GLY A 607 -21.25 20.79 -1.43
N ALA A 608 -20.23 20.77 -2.30
CA ALA A 608 -19.66 19.53 -2.82
C ALA A 608 -19.23 18.56 -1.71
N VAL A 609 -19.59 17.29 -1.88
CA VAL A 609 -19.25 16.23 -0.92
C VAL A 609 -17.77 15.89 -1.06
N ARG A 610 -17.08 15.75 0.08
CA ARG A 610 -15.79 15.07 0.18
C ARG A 610 -16.04 13.77 0.94
N SER A 611 -15.98 12.65 0.21
CA SER A 611 -16.43 11.34 0.68
C SER A 611 -15.79 10.91 2.00
N GLN A 612 -14.46 10.94 2.10
CA GLN A 612 -13.76 10.54 3.32
C GLN A 612 -14.08 11.42 4.53
N GLU A 613 -14.28 12.73 4.31
CA GLU A 613 -14.70 13.67 5.35
C GLU A 613 -16.14 13.41 5.80
N HIS A 614 -17.03 13.06 4.87
CA HIS A 614 -18.40 12.65 5.18
C HIS A 614 -18.40 11.42 6.10
N PHE A 615 -17.63 10.38 5.76
CA PHE A 615 -17.53 9.17 6.58
C PHE A 615 -16.93 9.42 7.96
N LEU A 616 -15.91 10.28 8.08
CA LEU A 616 -15.37 10.70 9.38
C LEU A 616 -16.43 11.38 10.25
N ARG A 617 -17.24 12.28 9.67
CA ARG A 617 -18.34 12.94 10.40
C ARG A 617 -19.43 11.96 10.81
N GLN A 618 -19.74 10.98 9.95
CA GLN A 618 -20.70 9.93 10.27
C GLN A 618 -20.24 9.11 11.48
N ALA A 619 -18.97 8.65 11.49
CA ALA A 619 -18.38 7.92 12.61
C ALA A 619 -18.43 8.72 13.91
N ARG A 620 -18.12 10.03 13.87
CA ARG A 620 -18.23 10.91 15.06
C ARG A 620 -19.65 11.02 15.58
N ARG A 621 -20.63 11.19 14.69
CA ARG A 621 -22.05 11.26 15.09
C ARG A 621 -22.48 9.97 15.80
N TRP A 622 -22.01 8.82 15.37
CA TRP A 622 -22.28 7.55 16.06
C TRP A 622 -21.67 7.52 17.46
N ILE A 623 -20.42 7.97 17.62
CA ILE A 623 -19.77 8.09 18.93
C ILE A 623 -20.55 9.04 19.86
N ASP A 624 -20.93 10.22 19.35
CA ASP A 624 -21.65 11.23 20.14
C ASP A 624 -23.05 10.74 20.54
N ASN A 625 -23.76 10.07 19.64
CA ASN A 625 -25.06 9.47 19.93
C ASN A 625 -24.95 8.36 20.99
N ALA A 626 -23.94 7.50 20.90
CA ALA A 626 -23.68 6.47 21.91
C ALA A 626 -23.34 7.06 23.29
N ARG A 627 -22.66 8.21 23.33
CA ARG A 627 -22.39 8.94 24.59
C ARG A 627 -23.62 9.61 25.18
N ARG A 628 -24.50 10.19 24.33
CA ARG A 628 -25.71 10.91 24.76
C ARG A 628 -26.81 9.98 25.23
N ASN A 629 -26.94 8.82 24.59
CA ASN A 629 -27.89 7.78 24.94
C ASN A 629 -27.12 6.54 25.39
N PRO A 630 -26.48 6.56 26.58
CA PRO A 630 -25.84 5.36 27.10
C PRO A 630 -26.93 4.27 27.23
N PRO A 631 -26.65 3.05 26.75
CA PRO A 631 -27.61 1.95 26.80
C PRO A 631 -28.06 1.70 28.25
N ILE A 632 -29.37 1.48 28.43
CA ILE A 632 -29.92 1.08 29.73
C ILE A 632 -29.40 -0.32 30.03
N ARG A 633 -28.44 -0.45 30.94
CA ARG A 633 -28.02 -1.76 31.45
C ARG A 633 -29.23 -2.41 32.13
N PRO A 634 -29.65 -3.63 31.75
CA PRO A 634 -30.63 -4.35 32.56
C PRO A 634 -30.02 -4.57 33.94
N VAL A 635 -30.70 -4.05 34.97
CA VAL A 635 -30.34 -4.31 36.36
C VAL A 635 -30.42 -5.83 36.54
N ALA A 636 -29.30 -6.44 36.92
CA ALA A 636 -29.27 -7.86 37.24
C ALA A 636 -30.37 -8.17 38.25
N ALA A 637 -31.26 -9.10 37.90
CA ALA A 637 -32.26 -9.59 38.84
C ALA A 637 -31.52 -10.10 40.10
N PRO A 638 -31.97 -9.75 41.31
CA PRO A 638 -31.32 -10.22 42.53
C PRO A 638 -31.30 -11.75 42.51
N ALA A 639 -30.12 -12.33 42.75
CA ALA A 639 -29.95 -13.77 42.84
C ALA A 639 -30.97 -14.34 43.82
N ALA A 640 -31.83 -15.24 43.33
CA ALA A 640 -32.72 -15.98 44.19
C ALA A 640 -31.84 -16.81 45.15
N ALA A 641 -31.95 -16.52 46.43
CA ALA A 641 -31.36 -17.36 47.46
C ALA A 641 -32.15 -18.68 47.52
N SER A 642 -31.48 -19.78 47.19
CA SER A 642 -31.83 -21.13 47.64
C SER A 642 -30.57 -21.99 47.69
#